data_AF-G0GC22-F1
#
_entry.id   AF-G0GC22-F1
#
_cell.length_a   1.000
_cell.length_b   1.000
_cell.length_c   1.000
_cell.angle_alpha   90.00
_cell.angle_beta   90.00
_cell.angle_gamma   90.00
#
_symmetry.space_group_name_H-M   'P 1'
#
loop_
_entity.id
_entity.type
_entity.pdbx_description
1 polymer ?
#
loop_
_entity_poly.entity_id
_entity_poly.type
_entity_poly.pdbx_seq_one_letter_code
_entity_poly.pdbx_strand_id
1 'polypeptide(L)'
;MGGLLERAKRYRAEGGFIIMEETGPSETKRSTLNKEEEQEILEEIEEIVEKERLRVDETTFRITARKRGVLLPLLINCVALLAIAGAFIGFRYLTTQEQEKIASGRGTINAVEARLIQEIQREAQEKLRAKEQEIASIQKRLQELQAQQEQLQSEMEERIREKESQLREQLSLELERERERLQEAGVPQEQIETRLAEFEAQKQQEFDQELARFREEAEAERQRLLETITRLQQEYEGTLTRLTQEREALQTEFQQHEAELRRQYEARTEALQAQTREAQTALEEARAELGRLSRMEEEARAVENQILGLYRDIRSAIQDEEYTRARRFLTTLQDLLNQPRVAALSPLSGRRQIDIFITETLSRLIEQEQQTRLDTATLLAQSRLLSRIENLVDQARTALSSGDTARAEELYTAALSTLPAVKESHDYLLQMVREEETRRREALTTALSRAEDAYRRGSHQEALAAYREALAYLPLPASRREALVSSLLDIGGRTALSRVEREGEDAASTLLAQARSREAEGDYPSAMEFYARILSRLSQTPVGRQAFEGLTRSMRAYNRQVEQENTAHEREAARFTEQISSLEEQLEALRSENARLKEERDRMARETRTLPPEEEARIRREIERLTQENDALTMRIQELTRQLTAAQEELEARPPATTDEELESLKARIETLEKAEARLSSLSQGYETYARTEDQLLSRYGERGRVEAKSYLDTFLGSSEVEATFPGLLARIKEYDRAFEKAGREAALLEVIDLVEALSVLPSREARVRFLEEQARETEEGSLLEEIIEALTLILE
;
A
#
# COMPACT_ATOMS: atom_id res chain seq x y z
N MET A 1 -10.98 -65.95 -3.15
CA MET A 1 -11.04 -66.95 -2.07
C MET A 1 -10.05 -66.58 -0.96
N GLY A 2 -10.54 -66.26 0.24
CA GLY A 2 -9.91 -66.78 1.48
C GLY A 2 -9.05 -65.89 2.40
N GLY A 3 -8.75 -64.61 2.14
CA GLY A 3 -7.74 -63.88 2.96
C GLY A 3 -8.25 -62.98 4.10
N LEU A 4 -9.44 -62.38 3.95
CA LEU A 4 -9.85 -61.24 4.79
C LEU A 4 -10.81 -61.62 5.93
N LEU A 5 -11.56 -62.71 5.77
CA LEU A 5 -12.51 -63.19 6.78
C LEU A 5 -11.82 -63.86 7.99
N GLU A 6 -10.56 -64.28 7.83
CA GLU A 6 -9.75 -64.87 8.89
C GLU A 6 -9.06 -63.81 9.77
N ARG A 7 -8.73 -62.63 9.21
CA ARG A 7 -8.17 -61.50 9.96
C ARG A 7 -9.22 -60.81 10.85
N ALA A 8 -10.47 -60.72 10.40
CA ALA A 8 -11.55 -60.12 11.18
C ALA A 8 -11.96 -60.96 12.41
N LYS A 9 -11.68 -62.28 12.43
CA LYS A 9 -11.97 -63.15 13.59
C LYS A 9 -10.91 -63.07 14.69
N ARG A 10 -9.65 -62.70 14.39
CA ARG A 10 -8.60 -62.55 15.40
C ARG A 10 -8.76 -61.27 16.24
N TYR A 11 -9.25 -60.19 15.65
CA TYR A 11 -9.48 -58.93 16.37
C TYR A 11 -10.69 -58.94 17.34
N ARG A 12 -11.48 -60.02 17.36
CA ARG A 12 -12.59 -60.20 18.30
C ARG A 12 -12.25 -61.14 19.47
N ALA A 13 -11.09 -61.79 19.45
CA ALA A 13 -10.69 -62.79 20.46
C ALA A 13 -9.85 -62.22 21.61
N GLU A 14 -9.28 -61.03 21.45
CA GLU A 14 -8.46 -60.37 22.47
C GLU A 14 -9.22 -59.15 22.99
N GLY A 15 -10.20 -59.42 23.85
CA GLY A 15 -10.94 -58.40 24.59
C GLY A 15 -10.13 -57.82 25.75
N GLY A 16 -10.54 -56.63 26.21
CA GLY A 16 -10.06 -56.09 27.48
C GLY A 16 -10.33 -54.60 27.68
N PHE A 17 -11.59 -54.19 27.75
CA PHE A 17 -12.01 -52.90 28.29
C PHE A 17 -12.10 -52.99 29.82
N ILE A 18 -11.49 -52.05 30.56
CA ILE A 18 -11.82 -51.67 31.95
C ILE A 18 -11.66 -50.13 32.03
N ILE A 19 -12.74 -49.36 31.81
CA ILE A 19 -13.55 -48.64 32.82
C ILE A 19 -12.71 -47.77 33.77
N MET A 20 -12.81 -46.44 33.59
CA MET A 20 -12.81 -45.49 34.70
C MET A 20 -14.05 -44.61 34.61
N GLU A 21 -14.59 -44.36 35.78
CA GLU A 21 -15.97 -44.06 36.14
C GLU A 21 -16.09 -42.58 36.47
N GLU A 22 -17.01 -41.86 35.83
CA GLU A 22 -17.39 -40.52 36.26
C GLU A 22 -18.92 -40.44 36.43
N THR A 23 -19.31 -40.10 37.65
CA THR A 23 -20.66 -39.98 38.17
C THR A 23 -21.41 -38.78 37.58
N GLY A 24 -22.66 -38.98 37.15
CA GLY A 24 -23.56 -37.94 36.62
C GLY A 24 -24.13 -36.95 37.67
N PRO A 25 -25.23 -36.19 37.38
CA PRO A 25 -26.43 -36.70 36.69
C PRO A 25 -27.12 -35.78 35.63
N SER A 26 -27.90 -36.44 34.74
CA SER A 26 -29.22 -36.07 34.12
C SER A 26 -29.36 -34.77 33.30
N GLU A 27 -30.08 -34.67 32.16
CA GLU A 27 -31.12 -35.49 31.52
C GLU A 27 -31.44 -34.94 30.10
N THR A 28 -31.82 -35.84 29.16
CA THR A 28 -32.69 -35.65 27.96
C THR A 28 -32.24 -34.70 26.82
N LYS A 29 -32.37 -34.96 25.51
CA LYS A 29 -33.23 -35.88 24.72
C LYS A 29 -32.61 -35.98 23.30
N ARG A 30 -32.51 -37.18 22.72
CA ARG A 30 -32.37 -37.39 21.26
C ARG A 30 -33.75 -37.77 20.70
N SER A 31 -34.14 -37.22 19.55
CA SER A 31 -35.22 -37.75 18.72
C SER A 31 -34.62 -38.52 17.54
N THR A 32 -34.97 -39.79 17.45
CA THR A 32 -34.62 -40.77 16.41
C THR A 32 -35.45 -40.55 15.14
N LEU A 33 -34.79 -40.49 13.98
CA LEU A 33 -35.40 -40.53 12.64
C LEU A 33 -35.95 -41.94 12.31
N ASN A 34 -36.95 -41.95 11.44
CA ASN A 34 -37.86 -43.06 11.13
C ASN A 34 -37.28 -44.00 10.05
N LYS A 35 -37.62 -45.30 10.12
CA LYS A 35 -37.09 -46.39 9.26
C LYS A 35 -37.66 -46.43 7.84
N GLU A 36 -38.52 -45.48 7.48
CA GLU A 36 -39.14 -45.38 6.16
C GLU A 36 -38.28 -44.57 5.18
N GLU A 37 -37.49 -43.60 5.65
CA GLU A 37 -36.55 -42.81 4.83
C GLU A 37 -35.30 -43.61 4.41
N GLU A 38 -34.93 -44.66 5.17
CA GLU A 38 -33.80 -45.54 4.85
C GLU A 38 -34.08 -46.46 3.66
N GLN A 39 -35.34 -46.79 3.40
CA GLN A 39 -35.72 -47.67 2.29
C GLN A 39 -35.83 -46.91 0.96
N GLU A 40 -36.26 -45.65 1.00
CA GLU A 40 -36.35 -44.79 -0.19
C GLU A 40 -34.96 -44.44 -0.75
N ILE A 41 -33.98 -44.22 0.13
CA ILE A 41 -32.58 -43.96 -0.25
C ILE A 41 -31.91 -45.20 -0.87
N LEU A 42 -32.28 -46.42 -0.43
CA LEU A 42 -31.69 -47.65 -0.97
C LEU A 42 -32.21 -47.98 -2.38
N GLU A 43 -33.50 -47.72 -2.66
CA GLU A 43 -34.05 -47.87 -4.02
C GLU A 43 -33.46 -46.83 -5.00
N GLU A 44 -33.23 -45.59 -4.54
CA GLU A 44 -32.61 -44.54 -5.35
C GLU A 44 -31.13 -44.82 -5.67
N ILE A 45 -30.40 -45.51 -4.78
CA ILE A 45 -29.02 -45.96 -5.02
C ILE A 45 -28.97 -47.12 -6.01
N GLU A 46 -29.94 -48.04 -5.99
CA GLU A 46 -29.96 -49.20 -6.90
C GLU A 46 -30.26 -48.79 -8.35
N GLU A 47 -31.11 -47.77 -8.56
CA GLU A 47 -31.43 -47.23 -9.89
C GLU A 47 -30.24 -46.47 -10.54
N ILE A 48 -29.39 -45.84 -9.72
CA ILE A 48 -28.17 -45.14 -10.18
C ILE A 48 -27.04 -46.13 -10.51
N VAL A 49 -26.99 -47.28 -9.83
CA VAL A 49 -25.97 -48.33 -10.07
C VAL A 49 -26.31 -49.21 -11.29
N GLU A 50 -27.58 -49.29 -11.70
CA GLU A 50 -27.98 -50.03 -12.90
C GLU A 50 -27.72 -49.28 -14.22
N LYS A 51 -27.64 -47.95 -14.21
CA LYS A 51 -27.48 -47.11 -15.41
C LYS A 51 -26.04 -46.99 -15.95
N GLU A 52 -25.00 -47.40 -15.21
CA GLU A 52 -23.58 -47.30 -15.66
C GLU A 52 -22.77 -48.61 -15.56
N ARG A 53 -23.25 -49.70 -16.17
CA ARG A 53 -22.41 -50.90 -16.39
C ARG A 53 -21.64 -50.84 -17.71
N LEU A 54 -20.41 -50.34 -17.67
CA LEU A 54 -19.38 -50.66 -18.68
C LEU A 54 -18.79 -52.06 -18.38
N ARG A 55 -19.09 -53.03 -19.25
CA ARG A 55 -18.51 -54.38 -19.24
C ARG A 55 -17.04 -54.33 -19.68
N VAL A 56 -16.13 -54.73 -18.80
CA VAL A 56 -14.71 -54.97 -19.10
C VAL A 56 -14.54 -56.45 -19.44
N ASP A 57 -14.03 -56.75 -20.64
CA ASP A 57 -13.80 -58.11 -21.16
C ASP A 57 -12.30 -58.47 -21.17
N GLU A 58 -12.01 -59.77 -21.18
CA GLU A 58 -10.78 -60.43 -20.69
C GLU A 58 -9.56 -60.37 -21.66
N THR A 59 -9.39 -59.30 -22.44
CA THR A 59 -8.31 -59.21 -23.45
C THR A 59 -7.40 -57.97 -23.37
N THR A 60 -7.55 -57.10 -22.37
CA THR A 60 -6.82 -55.81 -22.33
C THR A 60 -5.40 -55.86 -21.73
N PHE A 61 -4.91 -56.99 -21.22
CA PHE A 61 -3.56 -57.08 -20.64
C PHE A 61 -2.64 -58.07 -21.36
N ARG A 62 -2.07 -57.65 -22.49
CA ARG A 62 -0.79 -58.19 -23.00
C ARG A 62 0.07 -57.10 -23.63
N ILE A 63 0.98 -56.54 -22.84
CA ILE A 63 2.09 -55.71 -23.33
C ILE A 63 3.33 -56.61 -23.45
N THR A 64 3.72 -56.94 -24.67
CA THR A 64 5.02 -57.54 -24.98
C THR A 64 6.01 -56.44 -25.39
N ALA A 65 7.05 -56.21 -24.59
CA ALA A 65 8.13 -55.28 -24.91
C ALA A 65 9.04 -55.86 -26.00
N ARG A 66 9.16 -55.16 -27.14
CA ARG A 66 10.05 -55.56 -28.25
C ARG A 66 10.95 -54.38 -28.67
N LYS A 67 12.10 -54.26 -27.99
CA LYS A 67 13.46 -53.96 -28.51
C LYS A 67 14.30 -53.15 -27.49
N ARG A 68 15.53 -53.61 -27.28
CA ARG A 68 16.60 -52.96 -26.50
C ARG A 68 17.28 -51.87 -27.33
N GLY A 69 17.69 -50.79 -26.65
CA GLY A 69 19.03 -50.20 -26.83
C GLY A 69 19.12 -48.85 -27.56
N VAL A 70 19.67 -47.87 -26.82
CA VAL A 70 20.40 -46.66 -27.26
C VAL A 70 19.61 -45.38 -27.58
N LEU A 71 18.36 -45.43 -28.10
CA LEU A 71 17.66 -44.19 -28.48
C LEU A 71 17.12 -43.37 -27.29
N LEU A 72 16.61 -44.02 -26.24
CA LEU A 72 16.04 -43.31 -25.08
C LEU A 72 17.09 -42.52 -24.27
N PRO A 73 18.29 -43.06 -23.94
CA PRO A 73 19.31 -42.32 -23.23
C PRO A 73 19.88 -41.14 -24.04
N LEU A 74 20.00 -41.28 -25.37
CA LEU A 74 20.47 -40.21 -26.24
C LEU A 74 19.45 -39.07 -26.35
N LEU A 75 18.16 -39.40 -26.44
CA LEU A 75 17.08 -38.42 -26.46
C LEU A 75 16.99 -37.69 -25.12
N ILE A 76 17.14 -38.40 -24.00
CA ILE A 76 17.23 -37.80 -22.65
C ILE A 76 18.44 -36.87 -22.54
N ASN A 77 19.61 -37.27 -23.04
CA ASN A 77 20.81 -36.42 -23.00
C ASN A 77 20.68 -35.19 -23.93
N CYS A 78 20.04 -35.31 -25.09
CA CYS A 78 19.75 -34.16 -25.96
C CYS A 78 18.71 -33.21 -25.34
N VAL A 79 17.67 -33.73 -24.69
CA VAL A 79 16.68 -32.94 -23.94
C VAL A 79 17.32 -32.28 -22.72
N ALA A 80 18.22 -32.96 -22.02
CA ALA A 80 19.00 -32.39 -20.93
C ALA A 80 19.95 -31.28 -21.41
N LEU A 81 20.62 -31.45 -22.56
CA LEU A 81 21.46 -30.41 -23.17
C LEU A 81 20.63 -29.21 -23.64
N LEU A 82 19.44 -29.43 -24.19
CA LEU A 82 18.50 -28.35 -24.55
C LEU A 82 17.91 -27.66 -23.32
N ALA A 83 17.66 -28.39 -22.23
CA ALA A 83 17.24 -27.83 -20.97
C ALA A 83 18.36 -27.01 -20.30
N ILE A 84 19.61 -27.46 -20.40
CA ILE A 84 20.78 -26.72 -19.90
C ILE A 84 21.04 -25.48 -20.77
N ALA A 85 20.93 -25.59 -22.09
CA ALA A 85 21.06 -24.44 -22.99
C ALA A 85 19.89 -23.44 -22.83
N GLY A 86 18.67 -23.95 -22.63
CA GLY A 86 17.48 -23.16 -22.32
C GLY A 86 17.55 -22.51 -20.95
N ALA A 87 18.09 -23.20 -19.95
CA ALA A 87 18.38 -22.64 -18.63
C ALA A 87 19.51 -21.62 -18.70
N PHE A 88 20.52 -21.80 -19.55
CA PHE A 88 21.60 -20.82 -19.74
C PHE A 88 21.11 -19.56 -20.47
N ILE A 89 20.27 -19.70 -21.50
CA ILE A 89 19.64 -18.58 -22.21
C ILE A 89 18.61 -17.89 -21.31
N GLY A 90 17.81 -18.65 -20.57
CA GLY A 90 16.83 -18.15 -19.61
C GLY A 90 17.50 -17.43 -18.44
N PHE A 91 18.57 -18.00 -17.88
CA PHE A 91 19.40 -17.36 -16.86
C PHE A 91 20.04 -16.08 -17.40
N ARG A 92 20.54 -16.10 -18.64
CA ARG A 92 21.12 -14.89 -19.26
C ARG A 92 20.05 -13.81 -19.50
N TYR A 93 18.84 -14.18 -19.90
CA TYR A 93 17.73 -13.24 -20.11
C TYR A 93 17.20 -12.67 -18.78
N LEU A 94 17.09 -13.50 -17.73
CA LEU A 94 16.71 -13.08 -16.38
C LEU A 94 17.76 -12.15 -15.75
N THR A 95 19.05 -12.50 -15.86
CA THR A 95 20.13 -11.69 -15.24
C THR A 95 20.42 -10.39 -15.99
N THR A 96 20.13 -10.29 -17.30
CA THR A 96 20.16 -8.97 -17.97
C THR A 96 18.97 -8.08 -17.59
N GLN A 97 17.82 -8.64 -17.16
CA GLN A 97 16.70 -7.83 -16.65
C GLN A 97 16.93 -7.30 -15.22
N GLU A 98 17.77 -7.94 -14.42
CA GLU A 98 18.06 -7.48 -13.04
C GLU A 98 19.17 -6.43 -12.98
N GLN A 99 20.10 -6.40 -13.94
CA GLN A 99 21.11 -5.34 -14.00
C GLN A 99 20.55 -4.01 -14.53
N GLU A 100 19.46 -4.00 -15.30
CA GLU A 100 18.73 -2.77 -15.63
C GLU A 100 17.80 -2.33 -14.50
N LYS A 101 17.24 -3.25 -13.70
CA LYS A 101 16.28 -2.88 -12.64
C LYS A 101 16.92 -2.30 -11.37
N ILE A 102 18.13 -2.74 -10.99
CA ILE A 102 18.87 -2.12 -9.87
C ILE A 102 19.43 -0.73 -10.24
N ALA A 103 19.60 -0.44 -11.53
CA ALA A 103 19.84 0.92 -12.04
C ALA A 103 18.54 1.73 -12.22
N SER A 104 17.39 1.07 -12.44
CA SER A 104 16.10 1.73 -12.71
C SER A 104 15.44 2.36 -11.49
N GLY A 105 15.76 1.96 -10.25
CA GLY A 105 15.32 2.70 -9.05
C GLY A 105 15.96 4.09 -8.94
N ARG A 106 17.17 4.26 -9.48
CA ARG A 106 17.84 5.57 -9.65
C ARG A 106 17.40 6.28 -10.94
N GLY A 107 17.08 5.54 -11.99
CA GLY A 107 16.68 6.09 -13.28
C GLY A 107 15.23 6.57 -13.34
N THR A 108 14.30 5.95 -12.61
CA THR A 108 12.86 6.29 -12.66
C THR A 108 12.52 7.55 -11.87
N ILE A 109 13.12 7.76 -10.69
CA ILE A 109 12.91 9.00 -9.91
C ILE A 109 13.52 10.20 -10.65
N ASN A 110 14.76 10.06 -11.14
CA ASN A 110 15.41 11.11 -11.92
C ASN A 110 14.71 11.38 -13.26
N ALA A 111 14.11 10.35 -13.90
CA ALA A 111 13.35 10.53 -15.14
C ALA A 111 11.97 11.15 -14.91
N VAL A 112 11.31 10.87 -13.78
CA VAL A 112 10.02 11.48 -13.44
C VAL A 112 10.19 12.95 -13.08
N GLU A 113 11.23 13.30 -12.31
CA GLU A 113 11.52 14.70 -11.96
C GLU A 113 12.02 15.50 -13.18
N ALA A 114 12.81 14.89 -14.07
CA ALA A 114 13.20 15.53 -15.34
C ALA A 114 12.01 15.71 -16.29
N ARG A 115 11.08 14.75 -16.34
CA ARG A 115 9.82 14.88 -17.10
C ARG A 115 8.92 15.95 -16.51
N LEU A 116 8.89 16.11 -15.18
CA LEU A 116 8.12 17.16 -14.53
C LEU A 116 8.64 18.56 -14.92
N ILE A 117 9.95 18.78 -14.92
CA ILE A 117 10.54 20.05 -15.39
C ILE A 117 10.18 20.30 -16.86
N GLN A 118 10.23 19.26 -17.70
CA GLN A 118 9.88 19.37 -19.12
C GLN A 118 8.39 19.69 -19.34
N GLU A 119 7.50 19.09 -18.55
CA GLU A 119 6.06 19.36 -18.63
C GLU A 119 5.72 20.77 -18.14
N ILE A 120 6.37 21.24 -17.06
CA ILE A 120 6.23 22.62 -16.57
C ILE A 120 6.71 23.61 -17.64
N GLN A 121 7.83 23.34 -18.32
CA GLN A 121 8.30 24.20 -19.42
C GLN A 121 7.31 24.24 -20.58
N ARG A 122 6.66 23.12 -20.88
CA ARG A 122 5.64 23.05 -21.93
C ARG A 122 4.39 23.84 -21.54
N GLU A 123 3.88 23.64 -20.32
CA GLU A 123 2.72 24.38 -19.80
C GLU A 123 3.00 25.89 -19.77
N ALA A 124 4.20 26.30 -19.36
CA ALA A 124 4.64 27.69 -19.38
C ALA A 124 4.63 28.28 -20.79
N GLN A 125 5.12 27.54 -21.79
CA GLN A 125 5.08 27.96 -23.19
C GLN A 125 3.66 28.09 -23.72
N GLU A 126 2.74 27.20 -23.34
CA GLU A 126 1.34 27.27 -23.74
C GLU A 126 0.64 28.51 -23.16
N LYS A 127 0.83 28.78 -21.86
CA LYS A 127 0.30 29.98 -21.18
C LYS A 127 0.88 31.29 -21.75
N LEU A 128 2.19 31.33 -22.01
CA LEU A 128 2.84 32.49 -22.63
C LEU A 128 2.33 32.73 -24.06
N ARG A 129 2.13 31.66 -24.86
CA ARG A 129 1.57 31.76 -26.20
C ARG A 129 0.12 32.26 -26.19
N ALA A 130 -0.71 31.79 -25.25
CA ALA A 130 -2.08 32.28 -25.11
C ALA A 130 -2.09 33.79 -24.83
N LYS A 131 -1.25 34.25 -23.89
CA LYS A 131 -1.10 35.68 -23.59
C LYS A 131 -0.54 36.50 -24.78
N GLU A 132 0.40 35.96 -25.55
CA GLU A 132 0.87 36.59 -26.79
C GLU A 132 -0.23 36.71 -27.85
N GLN A 133 -1.11 35.73 -27.96
CA GLN A 133 -2.27 35.80 -28.86
C GLN A 133 -3.28 36.87 -28.41
N GLU A 134 -3.54 36.98 -27.10
CA GLU A 134 -4.37 38.07 -26.54
C GLU A 134 -3.77 39.44 -26.87
N ILE A 135 -2.47 39.63 -26.60
CA ILE A 135 -1.74 40.87 -26.92
C ILE A 135 -1.84 41.20 -28.41
N ALA A 136 -1.57 40.22 -29.29
CA ALA A 136 -1.67 40.40 -30.73
C ALA A 136 -3.09 40.79 -31.18
N SER A 137 -4.12 40.21 -30.55
CA SER A 137 -5.51 40.54 -30.85
C SER A 137 -5.88 41.98 -30.48
N ILE A 138 -5.36 42.49 -29.35
CA ILE A 138 -5.56 43.89 -28.93
C ILE A 138 -4.77 44.85 -29.82
N GLN A 139 -3.53 44.52 -30.18
CA GLN A 139 -2.73 45.31 -31.12
C GLN A 139 -3.43 45.44 -32.48
N LYS A 140 -4.05 44.36 -32.97
CA LYS A 140 -4.82 44.39 -34.21
C LYS A 140 -6.04 45.31 -34.11
N ARG A 141 -6.78 45.25 -33.00
CA ARG A 141 -7.94 46.14 -32.75
C ARG A 141 -7.53 47.62 -32.66
N LEU A 142 -6.36 47.91 -32.09
CA LEU A 142 -5.79 49.26 -32.10
C LEU A 142 -5.46 49.76 -33.51
N GLN A 143 -4.90 48.90 -34.38
CA GLN A 143 -4.66 49.23 -35.79
C GLN A 143 -5.98 49.44 -36.56
N GLU A 144 -6.99 48.62 -36.30
CA GLU A 144 -8.32 48.78 -36.91
C GLU A 144 -8.97 50.10 -36.49
N LEU A 145 -8.85 50.51 -35.22
CA LEU A 145 -9.33 51.81 -34.74
C LEU A 145 -8.60 52.99 -35.39
N GLN A 146 -7.29 52.88 -35.62
CA GLN A 146 -6.52 53.90 -36.34
C GLN A 146 -7.00 54.03 -37.79
N ALA A 147 -7.25 52.91 -38.47
CA ALA A 147 -7.80 52.92 -39.82
C ALA A 147 -9.22 53.51 -39.85
N GLN A 148 -10.07 53.19 -38.87
CA GLN A 148 -11.41 53.77 -38.73
C GLN A 148 -11.38 55.28 -38.53
N GLN A 149 -10.40 55.80 -37.78
CA GLN A 149 -10.20 57.23 -37.59
C GLN A 149 -9.88 57.95 -38.91
N GLU A 150 -8.98 57.40 -39.72
CA GLU A 150 -8.63 57.94 -41.04
C GLU A 150 -9.81 57.87 -42.00
N GLN A 151 -10.54 56.74 -42.00
CA GLN A 151 -11.70 56.53 -42.87
C GLN A 151 -12.85 57.50 -42.52
N LEU A 152 -13.12 57.72 -41.24
CA LEU A 152 -14.15 58.67 -40.77
C LEU A 152 -13.90 60.09 -41.31
N GLN A 153 -12.64 60.52 -41.36
CA GLN A 153 -12.29 61.84 -41.89
C GLN A 153 -12.64 61.95 -43.38
N SER A 154 -12.27 60.95 -44.18
CA SER A 154 -12.59 60.93 -45.61
C SER A 154 -14.10 60.86 -45.89
N GLU A 155 -14.83 60.04 -45.13
CA GLU A 155 -16.27 59.84 -45.33
C GLU A 155 -17.07 61.11 -45.02
N MET A 156 -16.71 61.85 -43.97
CA MET A 156 -17.39 63.11 -43.63
C MET A 156 -17.11 64.21 -44.66
N GLU A 157 -15.88 64.30 -45.18
CA GLU A 157 -15.55 65.25 -46.25
C GLU A 157 -16.29 64.92 -47.55
N GLU A 158 -16.50 63.65 -47.85
CA GLU A 158 -17.27 63.19 -49.02
C GLU A 158 -18.75 63.55 -48.86
N ARG A 159 -19.36 63.30 -47.70
CA ARG A 159 -20.75 63.69 -47.40
C ARG A 159 -20.99 65.19 -47.53
N ILE A 160 -20.04 66.02 -47.07
CA ILE A 160 -20.13 67.49 -47.21
C ILE A 160 -20.07 67.88 -48.69
N ARG A 161 -19.18 67.27 -49.48
CA ARG A 161 -19.06 67.52 -50.92
C ARG A 161 -20.31 67.08 -51.70
N GLU A 162 -20.85 65.91 -51.39
CA GLU A 162 -22.10 65.44 -51.99
C GLU A 162 -23.25 66.39 -51.68
N LYS A 163 -23.36 66.84 -50.42
CA LYS A 163 -24.40 67.80 -50.01
C LYS A 163 -24.24 69.14 -50.72
N GLU A 164 -23.02 69.64 -50.85
CA GLU A 164 -22.73 70.87 -51.59
C GLU A 164 -23.11 70.74 -53.07
N SER A 165 -22.83 69.60 -53.70
CA SER A 165 -23.25 69.33 -55.09
C SER A 165 -24.77 69.27 -55.24
N GLN A 166 -25.46 68.60 -54.31
CA GLN A 166 -26.93 68.49 -54.32
C GLN A 166 -27.60 69.87 -54.17
N LEU A 167 -27.11 70.72 -53.27
CA LEU A 167 -27.65 72.06 -53.07
C LEU A 167 -27.41 72.96 -54.30
N ARG A 168 -26.25 72.83 -54.95
CA ARG A 168 -25.97 73.54 -56.21
C ARG A 168 -26.90 73.12 -57.35
N GLU A 169 -27.15 71.81 -57.47
CA GLU A 169 -28.09 71.29 -58.47
C GLU A 169 -29.51 71.78 -58.19
N GLN A 170 -29.95 71.76 -56.92
CA GLN A 170 -31.23 72.32 -56.50
C GLN A 170 -31.37 73.81 -56.80
N LEU A 171 -30.32 74.60 -56.55
CA LEU A 171 -30.29 76.02 -56.91
C LEU A 171 -30.49 76.22 -58.42
N SER A 172 -29.78 75.46 -59.25
CA SER A 172 -29.92 75.58 -60.71
C SER A 172 -31.35 75.24 -61.19
N LEU A 173 -31.96 74.20 -60.64
CA LEU A 173 -33.34 73.81 -60.92
C LEU A 173 -34.36 74.86 -60.47
N GLU A 174 -34.16 75.48 -59.31
CA GLU A 174 -35.04 76.55 -58.82
C GLU A 174 -34.92 77.82 -59.66
N LEU A 175 -33.71 78.18 -60.12
CA LEU A 175 -33.49 79.30 -61.02
C LEU A 175 -34.12 79.10 -62.39
N GLU A 176 -34.04 77.88 -62.96
CA GLU A 176 -34.69 77.54 -64.23
C GLU A 176 -36.22 77.63 -64.13
N ARG A 177 -36.81 77.10 -63.05
CA ARG A 177 -38.26 77.18 -62.81
C ARG A 177 -38.76 78.61 -62.62
N GLU A 178 -37.98 79.45 -61.91
CA GLU A 178 -38.36 80.85 -61.71
C GLU A 178 -38.24 81.65 -63.02
N ARG A 179 -37.24 81.33 -63.86
CA ARG A 179 -37.11 81.89 -65.20
C ARG A 179 -38.32 81.55 -66.08
N GLU A 180 -38.77 80.30 -66.06
CA GLU A 180 -39.97 79.85 -66.80
C GLU A 180 -41.23 80.58 -66.32
N ARG A 181 -41.45 80.70 -64.99
CA ARG A 181 -42.59 81.45 -64.42
C ARG A 181 -42.61 82.92 -64.84
N LEU A 182 -41.46 83.59 -64.81
CA LEU A 182 -41.35 85.00 -65.19
C LEU A 182 -41.57 85.22 -66.70
N GLN A 183 -41.23 84.22 -67.52
CA GLN A 183 -41.54 84.20 -68.96
C GLN A 183 -43.03 84.00 -69.23
N GLU A 184 -43.68 83.05 -68.54
CA GLU A 184 -45.13 82.81 -68.65
C GLU A 184 -45.97 84.01 -68.17
N ALA A 185 -45.47 84.77 -67.19
CA ALA A 185 -46.11 85.99 -66.70
C ALA A 185 -45.99 87.21 -67.63
N GLY A 186 -45.30 87.10 -68.78
CA GLY A 186 -45.22 88.14 -69.81
C GLY A 186 -44.35 89.35 -69.45
N VAL A 187 -43.37 89.17 -68.56
CA VAL A 187 -42.47 90.24 -68.09
C VAL A 187 -41.41 90.58 -69.17
N PRO A 188 -41.06 91.85 -69.41
CA PRO A 188 -39.97 92.23 -70.33
C PRO A 188 -38.62 91.65 -69.90
N GLN A 189 -37.79 91.23 -70.87
CA GLN A 189 -36.57 90.44 -70.63
C GLN A 189 -35.55 91.09 -69.69
N GLU A 190 -35.39 92.42 -69.71
CA GLU A 190 -34.50 93.14 -68.77
C GLU A 190 -34.97 93.10 -67.31
N GLN A 191 -36.29 93.06 -67.09
CA GLN A 191 -36.87 92.96 -65.74
C GLN A 191 -36.82 91.52 -65.21
N ILE A 192 -36.83 90.52 -66.10
CA ILE A 192 -36.63 89.10 -65.74
C ILE A 192 -35.23 88.91 -65.17
N GLU A 193 -34.19 89.40 -65.84
CA GLU A 193 -32.80 89.25 -65.38
C GLU A 193 -32.55 89.92 -64.03
N THR A 194 -33.14 91.09 -63.80
CA THR A 194 -33.00 91.81 -62.53
C THR A 194 -33.66 91.05 -61.38
N ARG A 195 -34.88 90.52 -61.58
CA ARG A 195 -35.58 89.71 -60.58
C ARG A 195 -34.94 88.35 -60.36
N LEU A 196 -34.39 87.74 -61.42
CA LEU A 196 -33.67 86.47 -61.32
C LEU A 196 -32.39 86.64 -60.49
N ALA A 197 -31.66 87.75 -60.67
CA ALA A 197 -30.46 88.06 -59.88
C ALA A 197 -30.77 88.34 -58.40
N GLU A 198 -31.87 89.04 -58.11
CA GLU A 198 -32.34 89.24 -56.72
C GLU A 198 -32.76 87.91 -56.07
N PHE A 199 -33.45 87.05 -56.82
CA PHE A 199 -33.87 85.71 -56.38
C PHE A 199 -32.67 84.77 -56.19
N GLU A 200 -31.71 84.77 -57.12
CA GLU A 200 -30.44 84.05 -57.01
C GLU A 200 -29.68 84.49 -55.77
N ALA A 201 -29.54 85.80 -55.52
CA ALA A 201 -28.86 86.30 -54.33
C ALA A 201 -29.55 85.87 -53.02
N GLN A 202 -30.89 85.91 -52.96
CA GLN A 202 -31.65 85.42 -51.81
C GLN A 202 -31.46 83.92 -51.61
N LYS A 203 -31.58 83.13 -52.67
CA LYS A 203 -31.47 81.67 -52.60
C LYS A 203 -30.05 81.22 -52.30
N GLN A 204 -29.05 81.85 -52.89
CA GLN A 204 -27.64 81.64 -52.57
C GLN A 204 -27.39 81.84 -51.07
N GLN A 205 -27.97 82.89 -50.48
CA GLN A 205 -27.85 83.16 -49.04
C GLN A 205 -28.53 82.09 -48.17
N GLU A 206 -29.70 81.57 -48.59
CA GLU A 206 -30.37 80.44 -47.91
C GLU A 206 -29.55 79.15 -48.01
N PHE A 207 -29.01 78.83 -49.19
CA PHE A 207 -28.14 77.67 -49.41
C PHE A 207 -26.84 77.73 -48.61
N ASP A 208 -26.19 78.90 -48.58
CA ASP A 208 -24.96 79.09 -47.81
C ASP A 208 -25.23 78.91 -46.31
N GLN A 209 -26.40 79.33 -45.81
CA GLN A 209 -26.82 79.09 -44.42
C GLN A 209 -27.10 77.61 -44.14
N GLU A 210 -27.79 76.90 -45.05
CA GLU A 210 -28.04 75.47 -44.91
C GLU A 210 -26.74 74.65 -44.95
N LEU A 211 -25.81 75.00 -45.85
CA LEU A 211 -24.50 74.36 -45.95
C LEU A 211 -23.65 74.63 -44.70
N ALA A 212 -23.69 75.86 -44.16
CA ALA A 212 -22.99 76.20 -42.93
C ALA A 212 -23.52 75.38 -41.73
N ARG A 213 -24.84 75.26 -41.59
CA ARG A 213 -25.45 74.42 -40.53
C ARG A 213 -25.10 72.95 -40.69
N PHE A 214 -25.16 72.41 -41.91
CA PHE A 214 -24.79 71.02 -42.17
C PHE A 214 -23.30 70.76 -41.86
N ARG A 215 -22.42 71.70 -42.18
CA ARG A 215 -20.99 71.61 -41.82
C ARG A 215 -20.79 71.62 -40.30
N GLU A 216 -21.48 72.49 -39.56
CA GLU A 216 -21.42 72.49 -38.10
C GLU A 216 -21.95 71.17 -37.48
N GLU A 217 -23.05 70.64 -37.99
CA GLU A 217 -23.63 69.36 -37.53
C GLU A 217 -22.68 68.18 -37.83
N ALA A 218 -22.12 68.11 -39.04
CA ALA A 218 -21.17 67.08 -39.44
C ALA A 218 -19.85 67.17 -38.65
N GLU A 219 -19.35 68.38 -38.37
CA GLU A 219 -18.18 68.58 -37.52
C GLU A 219 -18.43 68.15 -36.07
N ALA A 220 -19.62 68.45 -35.52
CA ALA A 220 -20.00 68.04 -34.18
C ALA A 220 -20.16 66.50 -34.07
N GLU A 221 -20.76 65.86 -35.08
CA GLU A 221 -20.87 64.40 -35.14
C GLU A 221 -19.51 63.72 -35.24
N ARG A 222 -18.63 64.24 -36.12
CA ARG A 222 -17.24 63.79 -36.25
C ARG A 222 -16.48 63.89 -34.93
N GLN A 223 -16.63 65.00 -34.19
CA GLN A 223 -15.98 65.18 -32.90
C GLN A 223 -16.44 64.13 -31.87
N ARG A 224 -17.75 63.86 -31.77
CA ARG A 224 -18.28 62.83 -30.86
C ARG A 224 -17.75 61.42 -31.19
N LEU A 225 -17.67 61.08 -32.47
CA LEU A 225 -17.13 59.80 -32.93
C LEU A 225 -15.63 59.71 -32.67
N LEU A 226 -14.88 60.79 -32.89
CA LEU A 226 -13.45 60.86 -32.56
C LEU A 226 -13.19 60.72 -31.06
N GLU A 227 -13.98 61.36 -30.20
CA GLU A 227 -13.89 61.21 -28.75
C GLU A 227 -14.12 59.76 -28.33
N THR A 228 -15.09 59.09 -28.96
CA THR A 228 -15.38 57.66 -28.71
C THR A 228 -14.22 56.77 -29.14
N ILE A 229 -13.66 56.97 -30.35
CA ILE A 229 -12.49 56.24 -30.84
C ILE A 229 -11.28 56.45 -29.92
N THR A 230 -11.04 57.70 -29.50
CA THR A 230 -9.92 58.06 -28.61
C THR A 230 -10.06 57.40 -27.24
N ARG A 231 -11.28 57.36 -26.69
CA ARG A 231 -11.56 56.64 -25.44
C ARG A 231 -11.29 55.14 -25.57
N LEU A 232 -11.76 54.51 -26.65
CA LEU A 232 -11.51 53.08 -26.91
C LEU A 232 -10.01 52.80 -27.09
N GLN A 233 -9.27 53.68 -27.76
CA GLN A 233 -7.81 53.58 -27.87
C GLN A 233 -7.14 53.59 -26.49
N GLN A 234 -7.51 54.53 -25.61
CA GLN A 234 -6.97 54.59 -24.24
C GLN A 234 -7.29 53.34 -23.42
N GLU A 235 -8.52 52.81 -23.53
CA GLU A 235 -8.93 51.57 -22.85
C GLU A 235 -8.12 50.36 -23.36
N TYR A 236 -7.89 50.26 -24.67
CA TYR A 236 -7.07 49.19 -25.25
C TYR A 236 -5.58 49.33 -24.96
N GLU A 237 -5.02 50.54 -24.93
CA GLU A 237 -3.63 50.79 -24.50
C GLU A 237 -3.41 50.44 -23.03
N GLY A 238 -4.36 50.80 -22.16
CA GLY A 238 -4.35 50.38 -20.76
C GLY A 238 -4.42 48.86 -20.61
N THR A 239 -5.23 48.19 -21.42
CA THR A 239 -5.32 46.73 -21.44
C THR A 239 -4.03 46.09 -21.96
N LEU A 240 -3.42 46.67 -23.00
CA LEU A 240 -2.17 46.21 -23.58
C LEU A 240 -1.02 46.28 -22.57
N THR A 241 -0.88 47.41 -21.87
CA THR A 241 0.15 47.58 -20.85
C THR A 241 -0.02 46.57 -19.71
N ARG A 242 -1.25 46.37 -19.23
CA ARG A 242 -1.55 45.34 -18.22
C ARG A 242 -1.19 43.93 -18.72
N LEU A 243 -1.62 43.54 -19.92
CA LEU A 243 -1.32 42.21 -20.47
C LEU A 243 0.19 42.00 -20.67
N THR A 244 0.94 43.04 -21.08
CA THR A 244 2.40 42.95 -21.20
C THR A 244 3.09 42.78 -19.84
N GLN A 245 2.62 43.45 -18.80
CA GLN A 245 3.13 43.30 -17.43
C GLN A 245 2.80 41.90 -16.87
N GLU A 246 1.58 41.41 -17.09
CA GLU A 246 1.19 40.05 -16.70
C GLU A 246 2.08 39.00 -17.39
N ARG A 247 2.37 39.16 -18.69
CA ARG A 247 3.29 38.29 -19.44
C ARG A 247 4.70 38.29 -18.83
N GLU A 248 5.23 39.45 -18.47
CA GLU A 248 6.56 39.57 -17.86
C GLU A 248 6.63 38.97 -16.45
N ALA A 249 5.59 39.22 -15.64
CA ALA A 249 5.46 38.63 -14.32
C ALA A 249 5.42 37.10 -14.40
N LEU A 250 4.57 36.57 -15.28
CA LEU A 250 4.42 35.14 -15.52
C LEU A 250 5.75 34.51 -16.00
N GLN A 251 6.47 35.16 -16.91
CA GLN A 251 7.78 34.70 -17.37
C GLN A 251 8.79 34.64 -16.21
N THR A 252 8.79 35.64 -15.34
CA THR A 252 9.71 35.71 -14.19
C THR A 252 9.38 34.65 -13.13
N GLU A 253 8.10 34.45 -12.85
CA GLU A 253 7.59 33.42 -11.94
C GLU A 253 8.00 32.03 -12.40
N PHE A 254 7.83 31.71 -13.70
CA PHE A 254 8.28 30.43 -14.25
C PHE A 254 9.79 30.22 -14.13
N GLN A 255 10.60 31.26 -14.35
CA GLN A 255 12.05 31.17 -14.19
C GLN A 255 12.46 30.92 -12.73
N GLN A 256 11.79 31.57 -11.78
CA GLN A 256 12.03 31.35 -10.35
C GLN A 256 11.65 29.93 -9.94
N HIS A 257 10.49 29.47 -10.36
CA HIS A 257 10.01 28.13 -10.06
C HIS A 257 10.91 27.04 -10.67
N GLU A 258 11.40 27.21 -11.90
CA GLU A 258 12.37 26.30 -12.52
C GLU A 258 13.70 26.27 -11.73
N ALA A 259 14.20 27.42 -11.32
CA ALA A 259 15.45 27.51 -10.54
C ALA A 259 15.31 26.85 -9.15
N GLU A 260 14.15 27.00 -8.51
CA GLU A 260 13.86 26.36 -7.23
C GLU A 260 13.76 24.85 -7.34
N LEU A 261 13.05 24.33 -8.35
CA LEU A 261 13.00 22.88 -8.62
C LEU A 261 14.39 22.29 -8.87
N ARG A 262 15.25 23.00 -9.63
CA ARG A 262 16.64 22.56 -9.86
C ARG A 262 17.44 22.48 -8.57
N ARG A 263 17.32 23.47 -7.68
CA ARG A 263 18.00 23.44 -6.37
C ARG A 263 17.51 22.30 -5.49
N GLN A 264 16.20 22.05 -5.48
CA GLN A 264 15.62 20.92 -4.73
C GLN A 264 16.14 19.58 -5.26
N TYR A 265 16.22 19.43 -6.59
CA TYR A 265 16.78 18.24 -7.24
C TYR A 265 18.25 18.02 -6.87
N GLU A 266 19.09 19.06 -6.95
CA GLU A 266 20.51 19.00 -6.58
C GLU A 266 20.68 18.60 -5.11
N ALA A 267 19.97 19.26 -4.19
CA ALA A 267 20.02 18.96 -2.76
C ALA A 267 19.59 17.52 -2.43
N ARG A 268 18.54 17.02 -3.10
CA ARG A 268 18.06 15.64 -2.93
C ARG A 268 19.09 14.62 -3.43
N THR A 269 19.75 14.94 -4.54
CA THR A 269 20.80 14.09 -5.12
C THR A 269 22.01 14.00 -4.17
N GLU A 270 22.42 15.13 -3.59
CA GLU A 270 23.50 15.16 -2.59
C GLU A 270 23.15 14.38 -1.32
N ALA A 271 21.93 14.51 -0.81
CA ALA A 271 21.46 13.76 0.36
C ALA A 271 21.47 12.24 0.12
N LEU A 272 21.01 11.79 -1.05
CA LEU A 272 21.06 10.38 -1.45
C LEU A 272 22.50 9.85 -1.55
N GLN A 273 23.44 10.66 -2.06
CA GLN A 273 24.86 10.29 -2.10
C GLN A 273 25.45 10.20 -0.70
N ALA A 274 25.12 11.13 0.21
CA ALA A 274 25.56 11.11 1.59
C ALA A 274 25.05 9.85 2.32
N GLN A 275 23.75 9.54 2.19
CA GLN A 275 23.14 8.34 2.77
C GLN A 275 23.76 7.05 2.23
N THR A 276 24.10 7.00 0.94
CA THR A 276 24.78 5.83 0.35
C THR A 276 26.18 5.63 0.95
N ARG A 277 26.93 6.71 1.18
CA ARG A 277 28.26 6.64 1.82
C ARG A 277 28.15 6.18 3.28
N GLU A 278 27.18 6.68 4.02
CA GLU A 278 26.93 6.30 5.42
C GLU A 278 26.54 4.82 5.54
N ALA A 279 25.67 4.33 4.64
CA ALA A 279 25.32 2.92 4.59
C ALA A 279 26.53 2.02 4.27
N GLN A 280 27.45 2.47 3.41
CA GLN A 280 28.69 1.75 3.11
C GLN A 280 29.62 1.69 4.32
N THR A 281 29.81 2.80 5.03
CA THR A 281 30.66 2.85 6.23
C THR A 281 30.11 1.98 7.35
N ALA A 282 28.80 2.02 7.60
CA ALA A 282 28.16 1.18 8.62
C ALA A 282 28.30 -0.33 8.30
N LEU A 283 28.26 -0.69 7.02
CA LEU A 283 28.43 -2.08 6.57
C LEU A 283 29.87 -2.57 6.73
N GLU A 284 30.86 -1.70 6.51
CA GLU A 284 32.28 -2.02 6.78
C GLU A 284 32.54 -2.20 8.28
N GLU A 285 31.98 -1.34 9.14
CA GLU A 285 32.08 -1.45 10.60
C GLU A 285 31.44 -2.76 11.12
N ALA A 286 30.24 -3.09 10.65
CA ALA A 286 29.56 -4.33 11.03
C ALA A 286 30.37 -5.58 10.61
N ARG A 287 30.99 -5.57 9.43
CA ARG A 287 31.88 -6.66 8.97
C ARG A 287 33.13 -6.77 9.83
N ALA A 288 33.72 -5.65 10.24
CA ALA A 288 34.89 -5.65 11.10
C ALA A 288 34.59 -6.26 12.48
N GLU A 289 33.43 -5.93 13.06
CA GLU A 289 33.01 -6.45 14.37
C GLU A 289 32.68 -7.96 14.32
N LEU A 290 32.01 -8.42 13.27
CA LEU A 290 31.79 -9.86 13.04
C LEU A 290 33.11 -10.62 12.92
N GLY A 291 34.09 -10.06 12.21
CA GLY A 291 35.44 -10.63 12.11
C GLY A 291 36.20 -10.63 13.44
N ARG A 292 35.89 -9.72 14.37
CA ARG A 292 36.46 -9.70 15.72
C ARG A 292 35.86 -10.81 16.59
N LEU A 293 34.54 -10.97 16.56
CA LEU A 293 33.82 -12.01 17.30
C LEU A 293 34.20 -13.42 16.85
N SER A 294 34.24 -13.66 15.53
CA SER A 294 34.63 -14.97 14.99
C SER A 294 36.03 -15.41 15.45
N ARG A 295 37.00 -14.48 15.53
CA ARG A 295 38.35 -14.77 16.02
C ARG A 295 38.37 -15.14 17.51
N MET A 296 37.55 -14.48 18.33
CA MET A 296 37.43 -14.81 19.76
C MET A 296 36.84 -16.21 19.98
N GLU A 297 35.87 -16.63 19.14
CA GLU A 297 35.28 -17.97 19.20
C GLU A 297 36.27 -19.06 18.79
N GLU A 298 37.06 -18.84 17.73
CA GLU A 298 38.11 -19.76 17.30
C GLU A 298 39.18 -19.95 18.38
N GLU A 299 39.61 -18.87 19.04
CA GLU A 299 40.54 -18.93 20.16
C GLU A 299 39.97 -19.71 21.36
N ALA A 300 38.69 -19.52 21.69
CA ALA A 300 38.03 -20.26 22.76
C ALA A 300 37.96 -21.77 22.48
N ARG A 301 37.61 -22.17 21.24
CA ARG A 301 37.58 -23.57 20.82
C ARG A 301 38.95 -24.23 20.85
N ALA A 302 40.00 -23.50 20.48
CA ALA A 302 41.37 -24.02 20.52
C ALA A 302 41.81 -24.32 21.97
N VAL A 303 41.54 -23.40 22.90
CA VAL A 303 41.83 -23.58 24.33
C VAL A 303 41.03 -24.73 24.93
N GLU A 304 39.75 -24.86 24.55
CA GLU A 304 38.90 -25.96 25.00
C GLU A 304 39.44 -27.33 24.57
N ASN A 305 39.86 -27.47 23.31
CA ASN A 305 40.48 -28.71 22.82
C ASN A 305 41.77 -29.04 23.58
N GLN A 306 42.55 -28.03 23.95
CA GLN A 306 43.76 -28.21 24.74
C GLN A 306 43.45 -28.68 26.18
N ILE A 307 42.41 -28.12 26.82
CA ILE A 307 41.93 -28.56 28.14
C ILE A 307 41.47 -30.03 28.08
N LEU A 308 40.68 -30.40 27.08
CA LEU A 308 40.21 -31.78 26.88
C LEU A 308 41.36 -32.76 26.65
N GLY A 309 42.40 -32.36 25.92
CA GLY A 309 43.61 -33.15 25.73
C GLY A 309 44.31 -33.45 27.06
N LEU A 310 44.52 -32.41 27.89
CA LEU A 310 45.15 -32.56 29.21
C LEU A 310 44.35 -33.49 30.13
N TYR A 311 43.02 -33.44 30.12
CA TYR A 311 42.20 -34.38 30.90
C TYR A 311 42.36 -35.84 30.46
N ARG A 312 42.47 -36.10 29.15
CA ARG A 312 42.74 -37.46 28.64
C ARG A 312 44.12 -37.95 29.10
N ASP A 313 45.12 -37.09 29.06
CA ASP A 313 46.48 -37.41 29.50
C ASP A 313 46.57 -37.66 31.01
N ILE A 314 45.86 -36.86 31.82
CA ILE A 314 45.72 -37.06 33.27
C ILE A 314 45.09 -38.43 33.54
N ARG A 315 43.98 -38.74 32.86
CA ARG A 315 43.28 -40.02 33.02
C ARG A 315 44.16 -41.21 32.66
N SER A 316 44.88 -41.17 31.54
CA SER A 316 45.80 -42.24 31.15
C SER A 316 46.89 -42.42 32.19
N ALA A 317 47.53 -41.34 32.64
CA ALA A 317 48.59 -41.41 33.63
C ALA A 317 48.14 -41.95 34.99
N ILE A 318 46.87 -41.72 35.37
CA ILE A 318 46.26 -42.32 36.57
C ILE A 318 46.01 -43.82 36.36
N GLN A 319 45.51 -44.22 35.17
CA GLN A 319 45.26 -45.63 34.83
C GLN A 319 46.54 -46.47 34.77
N ASP A 320 47.64 -45.87 34.29
CA ASP A 320 48.95 -46.51 34.19
C ASP A 320 49.73 -46.50 35.52
N GLU A 321 49.11 -46.05 36.61
CA GLU A 321 49.71 -45.85 37.95
C GLU A 321 50.94 -44.90 37.95
N GLU A 322 51.11 -44.11 36.89
CA GLU A 322 52.18 -43.11 36.74
C GLU A 322 51.79 -41.80 37.43
N TYR A 323 51.57 -41.84 38.75
CA TYR A 323 51.10 -40.71 39.56
C TYR A 323 51.98 -39.44 39.46
N THR A 324 53.29 -39.61 39.30
CA THR A 324 54.22 -38.49 39.07
C THR A 324 53.95 -37.77 37.76
N ARG A 325 53.51 -38.50 36.73
CA ARG A 325 53.17 -37.96 35.41
C ARG A 325 51.79 -37.30 35.42
N ALA A 326 50.81 -37.93 36.07
CA ALA A 326 49.49 -37.34 36.28
C ALA A 326 49.56 -35.99 37.00
N ARG A 327 50.42 -35.87 38.03
CA ARG A 327 50.64 -34.60 38.73
C ARG A 327 51.22 -33.51 37.83
N ARG A 328 52.15 -33.83 36.93
CA ARG A 328 52.68 -32.85 35.96
C ARG A 328 51.62 -32.35 35.00
N PHE A 329 50.72 -33.23 34.54
CA PHE A 329 49.61 -32.81 33.68
C PHE A 329 48.59 -31.97 34.42
N LEU A 330 48.29 -32.27 35.69
CA LEU A 330 47.44 -31.44 36.54
C LEU A 330 48.03 -30.03 36.77
N THR A 331 49.34 -29.91 37.03
CA THR A 331 50.00 -28.60 37.11
C THR A 331 49.94 -27.85 35.79
N THR A 332 50.14 -28.54 34.66
CA THR A 332 50.06 -27.94 33.33
C THR A 332 48.65 -27.41 33.03
N LEU A 333 47.62 -28.15 33.44
CA LEU A 333 46.23 -27.74 33.34
C LEU A 333 45.94 -26.52 34.23
N GLN A 334 46.43 -26.53 35.47
CA GLN A 334 46.30 -25.40 36.38
C GLN A 334 46.95 -24.12 35.84
N ASP A 335 48.14 -24.24 35.25
CA ASP A 335 48.85 -23.10 34.65
C ASP A 335 48.09 -22.54 33.44
N LEU A 336 47.57 -23.40 32.55
CA LEU A 336 46.76 -23.01 31.40
C LEU A 336 45.49 -22.25 31.85
N LEU A 337 44.78 -22.76 32.85
CA LEU A 337 43.56 -22.16 33.39
C LEU A 337 43.81 -20.83 34.11
N ASN A 338 45.04 -20.57 34.56
CA ASN A 338 45.43 -19.33 35.22
C ASN A 338 46.00 -18.27 34.26
N GLN A 339 46.13 -18.58 32.96
CA GLN A 339 46.61 -17.60 31.99
C GLN A 339 45.61 -16.43 31.83
N PRO A 340 46.08 -15.16 31.86
CA PRO A 340 45.19 -14.00 31.74
C PRO A 340 44.37 -13.98 30.45
N ARG A 341 44.92 -14.52 29.36
CA ARG A 341 44.22 -14.62 28.07
C ARG A 341 43.05 -15.60 28.13
N VAL A 342 43.23 -16.76 28.77
CA VAL A 342 42.18 -17.76 28.98
C VAL A 342 41.12 -17.25 29.96
N ALA A 343 41.55 -16.50 30.98
CA ALA A 343 40.64 -15.85 31.94
C ALA A 343 39.75 -14.76 31.32
N ALA A 344 40.20 -14.11 30.23
CA ALA A 344 39.48 -13.06 29.54
C ALA A 344 38.47 -13.58 28.49
N LEU A 345 38.51 -14.89 28.16
CA LEU A 345 37.56 -15.50 27.23
C LEU A 345 36.22 -15.74 27.92
N SER A 346 35.24 -14.88 27.65
CA SER A 346 33.88 -14.96 28.22
C SER A 346 33.25 -16.37 28.13
N PRO A 347 33.35 -17.11 27.00
CA PRO A 347 32.75 -18.45 26.89
C PRO A 347 33.31 -19.49 27.87
N LEU A 348 34.53 -19.29 28.40
CA LEU A 348 35.22 -20.26 29.26
C LEU A 348 35.14 -19.92 30.76
N SER A 349 34.53 -18.79 31.12
CA SER A 349 34.53 -18.26 32.50
C SER A 349 33.90 -19.23 33.51
N GLY A 350 32.73 -19.80 33.21
CA GLY A 350 32.03 -20.72 34.11
C GLY A 350 32.70 -22.08 34.25
N ARG A 351 33.24 -22.62 33.15
CA ARG A 351 33.91 -23.92 33.12
C ARG A 351 35.29 -23.87 33.80
N ARG A 352 36.01 -22.77 33.63
CA ARG A 352 37.33 -22.56 34.25
C ARG A 352 37.30 -22.73 35.77
N GLN A 353 36.26 -22.23 36.44
CA GLN A 353 36.14 -22.35 37.89
C GLN A 353 35.97 -23.82 38.34
N ILE A 354 35.26 -24.61 37.53
CA ILE A 354 35.07 -26.05 37.73
C ILE A 354 36.39 -26.79 37.49
N ASP A 355 37.10 -26.47 36.40
CA ASP A 355 38.35 -27.14 36.05
C ASP A 355 39.47 -26.90 37.08
N ILE A 356 39.52 -25.70 37.67
CA ILE A 356 40.43 -25.39 38.79
C ILE A 356 40.13 -26.28 40.00
N PHE A 357 38.85 -26.39 40.38
CA PHE A 357 38.43 -27.21 41.51
C PHE A 357 38.72 -28.71 41.30
N ILE A 358 38.46 -29.24 40.10
CA ILE A 358 38.76 -30.63 39.74
C ILE A 358 40.27 -30.87 39.84
N THR A 359 41.08 -29.95 39.32
CA THR A 359 42.54 -30.06 39.33
C THR A 359 43.10 -30.09 40.76
N GLU A 360 42.58 -29.26 41.65
CA GLU A 360 42.97 -29.25 43.07
C GLU A 360 42.58 -30.53 43.80
N THR A 361 41.38 -31.07 43.52
CA THR A 361 40.86 -32.28 44.17
C THR A 361 41.66 -33.52 43.75
N LEU A 362 41.92 -33.67 42.45
CA LEU A 362 42.72 -34.78 41.91
C LEU A 362 44.17 -34.73 42.41
N SER A 363 44.74 -33.54 42.57
CA SER A 363 46.09 -33.37 43.12
C SER A 363 46.20 -33.89 44.56
N ARG A 364 45.20 -33.62 45.41
CA ARG A 364 45.16 -34.11 46.80
C ARG A 364 45.00 -35.63 46.90
N LEU A 365 44.15 -36.21 46.05
CA LEU A 365 43.93 -37.67 46.00
C LEU A 365 45.20 -38.43 45.61
N ILE A 366 45.94 -37.92 44.62
CA ILE A 366 47.20 -38.52 44.18
C ILE A 366 48.28 -38.46 45.28
N GLU A 367 48.32 -37.38 46.07
CA GLU A 367 49.24 -37.25 47.21
C GLU A 367 48.94 -38.25 48.33
N GLN A 368 47.66 -38.59 48.54
CA GLN A 368 47.23 -39.56 49.55
C GLN A 368 47.55 -41.01 49.15
N GLU A 369 47.37 -41.38 47.88
CA GLU A 369 47.70 -42.71 47.36
C GLU A 369 49.22 -42.99 47.42
N GLN A 370 50.08 -41.98 47.18
CA GLN A 370 51.53 -42.14 47.33
C GLN A 370 51.98 -42.45 48.77
N GLN A 371 51.24 -41.98 49.78
CA GLN A 371 51.56 -42.22 51.19
C GLN A 371 51.13 -43.61 51.68
N THR A 372 50.26 -44.32 50.95
CA THR A 372 49.57 -45.54 51.42
C THR A 372 50.24 -46.85 50.94
N ARG A 373 51.39 -46.78 50.24
CA ARG A 373 52.04 -47.94 49.60
C ARG A 373 52.92 -48.84 50.50
N LEU A 374 52.71 -48.86 51.83
CA LEU A 374 53.40 -49.77 52.76
C LEU A 374 52.43 -50.31 53.84
N ASP A 375 51.63 -51.34 53.49
CA ASP A 375 51.29 -52.45 54.41
C ASP A 375 50.48 -53.54 53.68
N THR A 376 50.96 -54.79 53.69
CA THR A 376 50.28 -55.93 53.06
C THR A 376 49.13 -56.52 53.91
N ALA A 377 48.95 -56.04 55.14
CA ALA A 377 47.86 -56.44 56.03
C ALA A 377 46.54 -55.67 55.76
N THR A 378 46.60 -54.46 55.19
CA THR A 378 45.44 -53.62 54.85
C THR A 378 44.76 -54.05 53.55
N LEU A 379 45.49 -54.61 52.58
CA LEU A 379 44.94 -55.10 51.29
C LEU A 379 43.89 -56.23 51.46
N LEU A 380 44.10 -57.15 52.41
CA LEU A 380 43.15 -58.24 52.67
C LEU A 380 41.89 -57.77 53.42
N ALA A 381 42.01 -56.71 54.22
CA ALA A 381 40.88 -56.06 54.90
C ALA A 381 40.07 -55.18 53.93
N GLN A 382 40.74 -54.46 53.02
CA GLN A 382 40.11 -53.64 51.98
C GLN A 382 39.39 -54.48 50.92
N SER A 383 39.93 -55.64 50.51
CA SER A 383 39.26 -56.57 49.59
C SER A 383 37.91 -57.07 50.14
N ARG A 384 37.82 -57.36 51.45
CA ARG A 384 36.57 -57.79 52.09
C ARG A 384 35.54 -56.66 52.20
N LEU A 385 36.00 -55.42 52.36
CA LEU A 385 35.14 -54.24 52.37
C LEU A 385 34.58 -53.94 50.98
N LEU A 386 35.42 -54.01 49.95
CA LEU A 386 35.03 -53.84 48.54
C LEU A 386 33.99 -54.88 48.11
N SER A 387 34.22 -56.17 48.36
CA SER A 387 33.24 -57.21 48.00
C SER A 387 31.91 -57.08 48.76
N ARG A 388 31.90 -56.49 49.96
CA ARG A 388 30.67 -56.20 50.71
C ARG A 388 29.90 -55.03 50.09
N ILE A 389 30.62 -53.98 49.67
CA ILE A 389 30.05 -52.83 48.97
C ILE A 389 29.46 -53.26 47.62
N GLU A 390 30.20 -54.05 46.84
CA GLU A 390 29.73 -54.58 45.55
C GLU A 390 28.45 -55.41 45.70
N ASN A 391 28.39 -56.33 46.66
CA ASN A 391 27.17 -57.11 46.92
C ASN A 391 25.96 -56.24 47.32
N LEU A 392 26.18 -55.19 48.12
CA LEU A 392 25.10 -54.28 48.52
C LEU A 392 24.63 -53.42 47.34
N VAL A 393 25.54 -52.96 46.48
CA VAL A 393 25.23 -52.21 45.26
C VAL A 393 24.49 -53.07 44.25
N ASP A 394 24.87 -54.33 44.06
CA ASP A 394 24.19 -55.23 43.12
C ASP A 394 22.77 -55.58 43.60
N GLN A 395 22.58 -55.77 44.91
CA GLN A 395 21.25 -55.91 45.51
C GLN A 395 20.42 -54.63 45.36
N ALA A 396 21.04 -53.46 45.55
CA ALA A 396 20.38 -52.16 45.37
C ALA A 396 19.95 -51.95 43.91
N ARG A 397 20.80 -52.31 42.94
CA ARG A 397 20.48 -52.26 41.50
C ARG A 397 19.34 -53.19 41.13
N THR A 398 19.30 -54.38 41.72
CA THR A 398 18.21 -55.35 41.53
C THR A 398 16.89 -54.85 42.14
N ALA A 399 16.95 -54.19 43.29
CA ALA A 399 15.80 -53.51 43.90
C ALA A 399 15.32 -52.33 43.03
N LEU A 400 16.25 -51.55 42.46
CA LEU A 400 15.93 -50.42 41.59
C LEU A 400 15.29 -50.88 40.27
N SER A 401 15.81 -51.96 39.67
CA SER A 401 15.26 -52.53 38.43
C SER A 401 13.92 -53.25 38.62
N SER A 402 13.58 -53.63 39.86
CA SER A 402 12.26 -54.15 40.23
C SER A 402 11.27 -53.07 40.68
N GLY A 403 11.66 -51.79 40.62
CA GLY A 403 10.82 -50.64 40.97
C GLY A 403 10.72 -50.36 42.48
N ASP A 404 11.40 -51.13 43.31
CA ASP A 404 11.44 -50.92 44.77
C ASP A 404 12.54 -49.92 45.14
N THR A 405 12.23 -48.64 44.90
CA THR A 405 13.15 -47.51 45.11
C THR A 405 13.53 -47.33 46.58
N ALA A 406 12.61 -47.61 47.51
CA ALA A 406 12.87 -47.51 48.95
C ALA A 406 13.89 -48.55 49.39
N ARG A 407 13.74 -49.81 48.93
CA ARG A 407 14.70 -50.86 49.27
C ARG A 407 16.06 -50.64 48.61
N ALA A 408 16.08 -50.10 47.39
CA ALA A 408 17.31 -49.71 46.72
C ALA A 408 18.05 -48.60 47.48
N GLU A 409 17.33 -47.56 47.94
CA GLU A 409 17.88 -46.47 48.73
C GLU A 409 18.51 -47.00 50.03
N GLU A 410 17.81 -47.86 50.78
CA GLU A 410 18.35 -48.50 51.99
C GLU A 410 19.65 -49.26 51.73
N LEU A 411 19.73 -50.02 50.63
CA LEU A 411 20.89 -50.83 50.26
C LEU A 411 22.07 -49.96 49.80
N TYR A 412 21.81 -48.87 49.07
CA TYR A 412 22.85 -47.88 48.72
C TYR A 412 23.36 -47.12 49.94
N THR A 413 22.49 -46.70 50.86
CA THR A 413 22.90 -46.08 52.12
C THR A 413 23.71 -47.04 52.97
N ALA A 414 23.32 -48.32 53.02
CA ALA A 414 24.10 -49.37 53.70
C ALA A 414 25.48 -49.54 53.06
N ALA A 415 25.59 -49.55 51.73
CA ALA A 415 26.87 -49.62 51.01
C ALA A 415 27.77 -48.42 51.36
N LEU A 416 27.21 -47.20 51.35
CA LEU A 416 27.92 -45.96 51.68
C LEU A 416 28.37 -45.93 53.14
N SER A 417 27.58 -46.48 54.07
CA SER A 417 27.96 -46.58 55.49
C SER A 417 29.20 -47.45 55.76
N THR A 418 29.58 -48.29 54.81
CA THR A 418 30.82 -49.08 54.87
C THR A 418 32.07 -48.23 54.66
N LEU A 419 31.94 -47.01 54.12
CA LEU A 419 33.00 -46.02 53.90
C LEU A 419 32.66 -44.70 54.62
N PRO A 420 33.04 -44.52 55.89
CA PRO A 420 32.58 -43.40 56.73
C PRO A 420 32.86 -42.01 56.13
N ALA A 421 34.02 -41.81 55.51
CA ALA A 421 34.37 -40.53 54.87
C ALA A 421 33.50 -40.21 53.63
N VAL A 422 33.10 -41.24 52.88
CA VAL A 422 32.22 -41.09 51.71
C VAL A 422 30.78 -40.85 52.17
N LYS A 423 30.34 -41.53 53.23
CA LYS A 423 29.03 -41.28 53.85
C LYS A 423 28.92 -39.86 54.40
N GLU A 424 29.92 -39.37 55.12
CA GLU A 424 29.92 -38.00 55.64
C GLU A 424 29.83 -36.97 54.51
N SER A 425 30.59 -37.19 53.42
CA SER A 425 30.51 -36.36 52.22
C SER A 425 29.14 -36.42 51.55
N HIS A 426 28.52 -37.60 51.47
CA HIS A 426 27.19 -37.78 50.89
C HIS A 426 26.09 -37.15 51.73
N ASP A 427 26.12 -37.34 53.05
CA ASP A 427 25.15 -36.77 53.99
C ASP A 427 25.23 -35.24 53.97
N TYR A 428 26.44 -34.66 53.89
CA TYR A 428 26.65 -33.23 53.70
C TYR A 428 26.06 -32.73 52.37
N LEU A 429 26.31 -33.43 51.26
CA LEU A 429 25.76 -33.07 49.95
C LEU A 429 24.23 -33.16 49.91
N LEU A 430 23.64 -34.20 50.52
CA LEU A 430 22.19 -34.34 50.62
C LEU A 430 21.56 -33.24 51.47
N GLN A 431 22.19 -32.90 52.61
CA GLN A 431 21.75 -31.78 53.43
C GLN A 431 21.84 -30.47 52.65
N MET A 432 22.94 -30.23 51.94
CA MET A 432 23.12 -29.05 51.11
C MET A 432 22.04 -28.94 50.01
N VAL A 433 21.74 -30.05 49.30
CA VAL A 433 20.68 -30.07 48.27
C VAL A 433 19.30 -29.83 48.88
N ARG A 434 18.99 -30.40 50.05
CA ARG A 434 17.72 -30.16 50.76
C ARG A 434 17.58 -28.72 51.25
N GLU A 435 18.66 -28.13 51.76
CA GLU A 435 18.70 -26.72 52.16
C GLU A 435 18.55 -25.77 50.97
N GLU A 436 19.16 -26.11 49.83
CA GLU A 436 19.02 -25.33 48.60
C GLU A 436 17.59 -25.44 48.04
N GLU A 437 17.00 -26.64 48.04
CA GLU A 437 15.62 -26.85 47.57
C GLU A 437 14.59 -26.13 48.45
N THR A 438 14.77 -26.14 49.78
CA THR A 438 13.90 -25.40 50.71
C THR A 438 14.00 -23.89 50.49
N ARG A 439 15.21 -23.33 50.40
CA ARG A 439 15.41 -21.90 50.07
C ARG A 439 14.79 -21.52 48.73
N ARG A 440 14.95 -22.38 47.73
CA ARG A 440 14.37 -22.19 46.39
C ARG A 440 12.84 -22.17 46.41
N ARG A 441 12.21 -23.06 47.18
CA ARG A 441 10.75 -23.08 47.35
C ARG A 441 10.24 -21.84 48.09
N GLU A 442 10.93 -21.41 49.14
CA GLU A 442 10.60 -20.18 49.87
C GLU A 442 10.71 -18.94 48.97
N ALA A 443 11.77 -18.85 48.17
CA ALA A 443 11.96 -17.75 47.23
C ALA A 443 10.88 -17.74 46.13
N LEU A 444 10.52 -18.92 45.58
CA LEU A 444 9.44 -19.07 44.60
C LEU A 444 8.09 -18.59 45.17
N THR A 445 7.71 -19.06 46.35
CA THR A 445 6.44 -18.66 46.99
C THR A 445 6.37 -17.18 47.29
N THR A 446 7.48 -16.59 47.74
CA THR A 446 7.60 -15.15 47.98
C THR A 446 7.44 -14.35 46.69
N ALA A 447 8.13 -14.74 45.61
CA ALA A 447 8.03 -14.08 44.31
C ALA A 447 6.62 -14.16 43.72
N LEU A 448 5.94 -15.32 43.84
CA LEU A 448 4.55 -15.48 43.40
C LEU A 448 3.59 -14.59 44.19
N SER A 449 3.69 -14.54 45.52
CA SER A 449 2.83 -13.67 46.33
C SER A 449 2.98 -12.19 45.96
N ARG A 450 4.21 -11.73 45.70
CA ARG A 450 4.49 -10.37 45.23
C ARG A 450 3.88 -10.09 43.86
N ALA A 451 3.93 -11.07 42.96
CA ALA A 451 3.35 -10.97 41.62
C ALA A 451 1.82 -10.86 41.68
N GLU A 452 1.16 -11.66 42.52
CA GLU A 452 -0.28 -11.60 42.74
C GLU A 452 -0.72 -10.27 43.34
N ASP A 453 0.00 -9.76 44.35
CA ASP A 453 -0.31 -8.47 44.97
C ASP A 453 -0.15 -7.31 43.97
N ALA A 454 0.90 -7.33 43.16
CA ALA A 454 1.10 -6.34 42.09
C ALA A 454 -0.01 -6.42 41.03
N TYR A 455 -0.45 -7.63 40.68
CA TYR A 455 -1.55 -7.85 39.74
C TYR A 455 -2.88 -7.31 40.28
N ARG A 456 -3.21 -7.59 41.55
CA ARG A 456 -4.44 -7.09 42.20
C ARG A 456 -4.48 -5.57 42.32
N ARG A 457 -3.31 -4.92 42.41
CA ARG A 457 -3.18 -3.45 42.44
C ARG A 457 -3.24 -2.79 41.05
N GLY A 458 -3.31 -3.55 39.97
CA GLY A 458 -3.28 -3.04 38.60
C GLY A 458 -1.88 -2.67 38.08
N SER A 459 -0.81 -2.96 38.84
CA SER A 459 0.58 -2.73 38.44
C SER A 459 1.06 -3.87 37.54
N HIS A 460 0.56 -3.94 36.29
CA HIS A 460 0.81 -5.07 35.39
C HIS A 460 2.30 -5.28 35.03
N GLN A 461 3.10 -4.21 34.94
CA GLN A 461 4.55 -4.32 34.67
C GLN A 461 5.31 -4.92 35.86
N GLU A 462 4.96 -4.51 37.08
CA GLU A 462 5.55 -5.06 38.31
C GLU A 462 5.12 -6.52 38.52
N ALA A 463 3.86 -6.84 38.21
CA ALA A 463 3.35 -8.20 38.26
C ALA A 463 4.11 -9.12 37.27
N LEU A 464 4.32 -8.66 36.03
CA LEU A 464 5.06 -9.41 35.02
C LEU A 464 6.52 -9.64 35.44
N ALA A 465 7.18 -8.62 36.00
CA ALA A 465 8.55 -8.75 36.50
C ALA A 465 8.64 -9.76 37.66
N ALA A 466 7.70 -9.71 38.60
CA ALA A 466 7.64 -10.66 39.72
C ALA A 466 7.28 -12.09 39.28
N TYR A 467 6.43 -12.27 38.27
CA TYR A 467 6.17 -13.59 37.67
C TYR A 467 7.43 -14.13 36.95
N ARG A 468 8.20 -13.29 36.26
CA ARG A 468 9.48 -13.70 35.66
C ARG A 468 10.49 -14.13 36.72
N GLU A 469 10.57 -13.39 37.82
CA GLU A 469 11.40 -13.73 38.98
C GLU A 469 10.98 -15.08 39.59
N ALA A 470 9.68 -15.32 39.76
CA ALA A 470 9.16 -16.61 40.23
C ALA A 470 9.56 -17.76 39.29
N LEU A 471 9.43 -17.58 37.97
CA LEU A 471 9.81 -18.60 36.99
C LEU A 471 11.30 -18.92 37.05
N ALA A 472 12.18 -17.98 37.40
CA ALA A 472 13.62 -18.23 37.54
C ALA A 472 13.94 -19.30 38.60
N TYR A 473 13.08 -19.45 39.61
CA TYR A 473 13.20 -20.50 40.62
C TYR A 473 12.64 -21.85 40.18
N LEU A 474 12.08 -22.02 38.97
CA LEU A 474 11.67 -23.35 38.47
C LEU A 474 12.84 -24.10 37.79
N PRO A 475 12.88 -25.44 37.88
CA PRO A 475 13.97 -26.25 37.31
C PRO A 475 13.78 -26.41 35.80
N LEU A 476 13.73 -25.27 35.12
CA LEU A 476 13.54 -25.15 33.68
C LEU A 476 14.73 -24.40 33.08
N PRO A 477 15.19 -24.75 31.88
CA PRO A 477 16.19 -23.97 31.15
C PRO A 477 15.72 -22.51 30.94
N ALA A 478 16.66 -21.57 30.86
CA ALA A 478 16.36 -20.15 30.67
C ALA A 478 15.50 -19.89 29.42
N SER A 479 15.83 -20.54 28.31
CA SER A 479 15.08 -20.50 27.05
C SER A 479 13.61 -20.92 27.22
N ARG A 480 13.36 -22.00 27.95
CA ARG A 480 12.00 -22.51 28.19
C ARG A 480 11.18 -21.58 29.08
N ARG A 481 11.82 -20.89 30.05
CA ARG A 481 11.16 -19.88 30.88
C ARG A 481 10.76 -18.65 30.07
N GLU A 482 11.63 -18.17 29.19
CA GLU A 482 11.34 -17.03 28.31
C GLU A 482 10.25 -17.38 27.30
N ALA A 483 10.30 -18.58 26.72
CA ALA A 483 9.26 -19.08 25.83
C ALA A 483 7.90 -19.13 26.53
N LEU A 484 7.84 -19.65 27.77
CA LEU A 484 6.59 -19.72 28.54
C LEU A 484 6.00 -18.32 28.80
N VAL A 485 6.83 -17.34 29.16
CA VAL A 485 6.39 -15.96 29.34
C VAL A 485 5.86 -15.37 28.03
N SER A 486 6.57 -15.60 26.93
CA SER A 486 6.16 -15.14 25.60
C SER A 486 4.81 -15.75 25.19
N SER A 487 4.63 -17.07 25.34
CA SER A 487 3.38 -17.76 25.04
C SER A 487 2.21 -17.26 25.90
N LEU A 488 2.43 -17.00 27.19
CA LEU A 488 1.39 -16.45 28.06
C LEU A 488 0.98 -15.02 27.67
N LEU A 489 1.94 -14.18 27.27
CA LEU A 489 1.68 -12.83 26.76
C LEU A 489 0.96 -12.87 25.41
N ASP A 490 1.33 -13.78 24.50
CA ASP A 490 0.67 -13.98 23.21
C ASP A 490 -0.79 -14.44 23.41
N ILE A 491 -1.03 -15.41 24.30
CA ILE A 491 -2.40 -15.85 24.65
C ILE A 491 -3.22 -14.68 25.22
N GLY A 492 -2.64 -13.90 26.14
CA GLY A 492 -3.29 -12.71 26.69
C GLY A 492 -3.59 -11.64 25.65
N GLY A 493 -2.66 -11.42 24.71
CA GLY A 493 -2.82 -10.48 23.60
C GLY A 493 -3.93 -10.91 22.63
N ARG A 494 -3.95 -12.19 22.22
CA ARG A 494 -4.96 -12.74 21.31
C ARG A 494 -6.36 -12.74 21.93
N THR A 495 -6.47 -13.07 23.21
CA THR A 495 -7.76 -13.03 23.93
C THR A 495 -8.27 -11.61 24.15
N ALA A 496 -7.39 -10.63 24.38
CA ALA A 496 -7.78 -9.23 24.42
C ALA A 496 -8.20 -8.69 23.04
N LEU A 497 -7.44 -9.00 22.00
CA LEU A 497 -7.72 -8.57 20.62
C LEU A 497 -9.08 -9.11 20.14
N SER A 498 -9.35 -10.41 20.34
CA SER A 498 -10.63 -11.03 19.97
C SER A 498 -11.84 -10.47 20.73
N ARG A 499 -11.66 -9.95 21.95
CA ARG A 499 -12.73 -9.22 22.67
C ARG A 499 -12.98 -7.86 22.03
N VAL A 500 -11.93 -7.11 21.71
CA VAL A 500 -12.03 -5.80 21.05
C VAL A 500 -12.63 -5.93 19.65
N GLU A 501 -12.29 -6.99 18.91
CA GLU A 501 -12.87 -7.30 17.60
C GLU A 501 -14.38 -7.57 17.69
N ARG A 502 -14.84 -8.36 18.65
CA ARG A 502 -16.28 -8.63 18.86
C ARG A 502 -17.05 -7.38 19.28
N GLU A 503 -16.52 -6.60 20.23
CA GLU A 503 -17.14 -5.33 20.64
C GLU A 503 -17.17 -4.31 19.48
N GLY A 504 -16.15 -4.34 18.61
CA GLY A 504 -16.10 -3.56 17.38
C GLY A 504 -17.13 -3.99 16.34
N GLU A 505 -17.34 -5.29 16.14
CA GLU A 505 -18.32 -5.86 15.19
C GLU A 505 -19.76 -5.47 15.55
N ASP A 506 -20.12 -5.50 16.83
CA ASP A 506 -21.46 -5.08 17.30
C ASP A 506 -21.70 -3.58 17.04
N ALA A 507 -20.72 -2.73 17.36
CA ALA A 507 -20.81 -1.30 17.07
C ALA A 507 -20.88 -1.00 15.56
N ALA A 508 -20.17 -1.77 14.74
CA ALA A 508 -20.15 -1.62 13.29
C ALA A 508 -21.48 -2.01 12.63
N SER A 509 -22.17 -3.01 13.17
CA SER A 509 -23.49 -3.42 12.67
C SER A 509 -24.52 -2.28 12.75
N THR A 510 -24.51 -1.51 13.85
CA THR A 510 -25.40 -0.35 14.03
C THR A 510 -25.06 0.80 13.09
N LEU A 511 -23.77 1.10 12.90
CA LEU A 511 -23.31 2.12 11.95
C LEU A 511 -23.64 1.73 10.51
N LEU A 512 -23.54 0.43 10.17
CA LEU A 512 -23.87 -0.07 8.83
C LEU A 512 -25.36 0.09 8.54
N ALA A 513 -26.23 -0.16 9.52
CA ALA A 513 -27.66 0.07 9.40
C ALA A 513 -27.99 1.55 9.21
N GLN A 514 -27.33 2.44 9.95
CA GLN A 514 -27.49 3.89 9.78
C GLN A 514 -27.02 4.36 8.40
N ALA A 515 -25.88 3.87 7.92
CA ALA A 515 -25.35 4.19 6.59
C ALA A 515 -26.34 3.79 5.48
N ARG A 516 -26.92 2.58 5.56
CA ARG A 516 -27.93 2.10 4.61
C ARG A 516 -29.22 2.90 4.65
N SER A 517 -29.65 3.38 5.82
CA SER A 517 -30.82 4.26 5.93
C SER A 517 -30.59 5.58 5.20
N ARG A 518 -29.42 6.21 5.41
CA ARG A 518 -29.04 7.46 4.73
C ARG A 518 -28.92 7.30 3.23
N GLU A 519 -28.35 6.17 2.78
CA GLU A 519 -28.29 5.81 1.36
C GLU A 519 -29.69 5.67 0.75
N ALA A 520 -30.65 5.08 1.48
CA ALA A 520 -32.04 4.95 1.05
C ALA A 520 -32.83 6.28 1.06
N GLU A 521 -32.47 7.20 1.94
CA GLU A 521 -33.03 8.56 2.03
C GLU A 521 -32.50 9.49 0.91
N GLY A 522 -31.47 9.07 0.16
CA GLY A 522 -30.81 9.90 -0.86
C GLY A 522 -29.79 10.89 -0.28
N ASP A 523 -29.52 10.84 1.03
CA ASP A 523 -28.46 11.62 1.68
C ASP A 523 -27.12 10.86 1.57
N TYR A 524 -26.59 10.83 0.34
CA TYR A 524 -25.34 10.15 0.03
C TYR A 524 -24.13 10.71 0.80
N PRO A 525 -23.98 12.04 1.04
CA PRO A 525 -22.88 12.57 1.85
C PRO A 525 -22.86 12.01 3.27
N SER A 526 -23.99 11.99 3.97
CA SER A 526 -24.07 11.39 5.31
C SER A 526 -23.82 9.89 5.28
N ALA A 527 -24.35 9.17 4.28
CA ALA A 527 -24.12 7.74 4.11
C ALA A 527 -22.63 7.40 3.97
N MET A 528 -21.90 8.18 3.15
CA MET A 528 -20.45 8.03 2.97
C MET A 528 -19.67 8.25 4.26
N GLU A 529 -20.08 9.23 5.09
CA GLU A 529 -19.44 9.48 6.39
C GLU A 529 -19.56 8.26 7.33
N PHE A 530 -20.75 7.66 7.40
CA PHE A 530 -20.97 6.46 8.22
C PHE A 530 -20.17 5.25 7.69
N TYR A 531 -20.12 5.03 6.37
CA TYR A 531 -19.30 3.97 5.78
C TYR A 531 -17.80 4.20 6.00
N ALA A 532 -17.31 5.44 5.88
CA ALA A 532 -15.92 5.80 6.13
C ALA A 532 -15.51 5.57 7.60
N ARG A 533 -16.40 5.86 8.56
CA ARG A 533 -16.17 5.57 9.99
C ARG A 533 -16.01 4.08 10.25
N ILE A 534 -16.78 3.22 9.60
CA ILE A 534 -16.65 1.75 9.70
C ILE A 534 -15.31 1.31 9.13
N LEU A 535 -14.95 1.79 7.94
CA LEU A 535 -13.69 1.44 7.26
C LEU A 535 -12.45 1.88 8.04
N SER A 536 -12.52 2.99 8.77
CA SER A 536 -11.40 3.48 9.59
C SER A 536 -11.01 2.53 10.74
N ARG A 537 -11.93 1.66 11.16
CA ARG A 537 -11.73 0.76 12.32
C ARG A 537 -11.71 -0.72 11.95
N LEU A 538 -12.42 -1.13 10.90
CA LEU A 538 -12.75 -2.54 10.64
C LEU A 538 -12.62 -2.94 9.16
N SER A 539 -11.66 -2.34 8.45
CA SER A 539 -11.47 -2.50 7.00
C SER A 539 -11.35 -3.95 6.51
N GLN A 540 -10.80 -4.86 7.32
CA GLN A 540 -10.60 -6.27 6.95
C GLN A 540 -11.74 -7.22 7.35
N THR A 541 -12.76 -6.72 8.06
CA THR A 541 -13.89 -7.54 8.48
C THR A 541 -14.93 -7.71 7.35
N PRO A 542 -15.81 -8.72 7.41
CA PRO A 542 -16.96 -8.82 6.50
C PRO A 542 -17.83 -7.55 6.50
N VAL A 543 -17.96 -6.89 7.67
CA VAL A 543 -18.68 -5.62 7.81
C VAL A 543 -17.94 -4.47 7.12
N GLY A 544 -16.61 -4.44 7.19
CA GLY A 544 -15.76 -3.50 6.45
C GLY A 544 -15.92 -3.64 4.94
N ARG A 545 -15.95 -4.87 4.41
CA ARG A 545 -16.22 -5.11 2.98
C ARG A 545 -17.58 -4.60 2.54
N GLN A 546 -18.63 -4.85 3.34
CA GLN A 546 -19.96 -4.32 3.06
C GLN A 546 -20.03 -2.79 3.13
N ALA A 547 -19.26 -2.18 4.04
CA ALA A 547 -19.16 -0.73 4.15
C ALA A 547 -18.42 -0.11 2.95
N PHE A 548 -17.38 -0.79 2.45
CA PHE A 548 -16.68 -0.38 1.23
C PHE A 548 -17.61 -0.39 0.01
N GLU A 549 -18.33 -1.48 -0.19
CA GLU A 549 -19.31 -1.58 -1.28
C GLU A 549 -20.42 -0.51 -1.17
N GLY A 550 -20.89 -0.24 0.06
CA GLY A 550 -21.85 0.83 0.34
C GLY A 550 -21.31 2.21 0.00
N LEU A 551 -20.08 2.51 0.42
CA LEU A 551 -19.39 3.77 0.11
C LEU A 551 -19.30 3.99 -1.40
N THR A 552 -18.85 2.97 -2.15
CA THR A 552 -18.73 3.04 -3.61
C THR A 552 -20.07 3.24 -4.29
N ARG A 553 -21.13 2.57 -3.82
CA ARG A 553 -22.49 2.79 -4.34
C ARG A 553 -23.00 4.19 -4.07
N SER A 554 -22.84 4.70 -2.84
CA SER A 554 -23.24 6.06 -2.49
C SER A 554 -22.48 7.10 -3.30
N MET A 555 -21.16 6.93 -3.53
CA MET A 555 -20.37 7.83 -4.38
C MET A 555 -20.90 7.88 -5.82
N ARG A 556 -21.16 6.72 -6.43
CA ARG A 556 -21.72 6.66 -7.79
C ARG A 556 -23.14 7.23 -7.87
N ALA A 557 -23.93 7.11 -6.81
CA ALA A 557 -25.27 7.67 -6.77
C ALA A 557 -25.23 9.20 -6.61
N TYR A 558 -24.35 9.71 -5.74
CA TYR A 558 -24.10 11.14 -5.57
C TYR A 558 -23.59 11.79 -6.87
N ASN A 559 -22.61 11.19 -7.53
CA ASN A 559 -22.09 11.71 -8.80
C ASN A 559 -23.17 11.79 -9.87
N ARG A 560 -24.02 10.75 -9.98
CA ARG A 560 -25.16 10.77 -10.91
C ARG A 560 -26.18 11.84 -10.55
N GLN A 561 -26.39 12.13 -9.27
CA GLN A 561 -27.29 13.20 -8.84
C GLN A 561 -26.73 14.58 -9.23
N VAL A 562 -25.44 14.82 -8.95
CA VAL A 562 -24.76 16.08 -9.33
C VAL A 562 -24.73 16.26 -10.85
N GLU A 563 -24.44 15.20 -11.61
CA GLU A 563 -24.50 15.24 -13.08
C GLU A 563 -25.92 15.54 -13.59
N GLN A 564 -26.96 14.99 -12.96
CA GLN A 564 -28.35 15.27 -13.32
C GLN A 564 -28.75 16.70 -13.02
N GLU A 565 -28.34 17.24 -11.88
CA GLU A 565 -28.57 18.64 -11.50
C GLU A 565 -27.83 19.59 -12.45
N ASN A 566 -26.55 19.31 -12.77
CA ASN A 566 -25.77 20.09 -13.72
C ASN A 566 -26.36 20.04 -15.14
N THR A 567 -26.72 18.86 -15.64
CA THR A 567 -27.34 18.74 -16.97
C THR A 567 -28.73 19.39 -17.03
N ALA A 568 -29.47 19.43 -15.92
CA ALA A 568 -30.72 20.18 -15.84
C ALA A 568 -30.46 21.70 -15.89
N HIS A 569 -29.46 22.19 -15.15
CA HIS A 569 -29.05 23.59 -15.17
C HIS A 569 -28.53 24.02 -16.56
N GLU A 570 -27.71 23.21 -17.22
CA GLU A 570 -27.22 23.47 -18.58
C GLU A 570 -28.36 23.53 -19.60
N ARG A 571 -29.32 22.60 -19.53
CA ARG A 571 -30.49 22.60 -20.43
C ARG A 571 -31.37 23.82 -20.25
N GLU A 572 -31.53 24.29 -19.02
CA GLU A 572 -32.30 25.50 -18.74
C GLU A 572 -31.54 26.76 -19.18
N ALA A 573 -30.22 26.85 -18.94
CA ALA A 573 -29.39 27.93 -19.44
C ALA A 573 -29.42 28.01 -20.98
N ALA A 574 -29.32 26.87 -21.67
CA ALA A 574 -29.44 26.81 -23.12
C ALA A 574 -30.81 27.32 -23.63
N ARG A 575 -31.90 27.01 -22.92
CA ARG A 575 -33.24 27.54 -23.25
C ARG A 575 -33.30 29.06 -23.10
N PHE A 576 -32.71 29.63 -22.05
CA PHE A 576 -32.65 31.08 -21.88
C PHE A 576 -31.77 31.76 -22.94
N THR A 577 -30.63 31.16 -23.30
CA THR A 577 -29.80 31.67 -24.41
C THR A 577 -30.55 31.64 -25.74
N GLU A 578 -31.29 30.57 -26.02
CA GLU A 578 -32.14 30.47 -27.23
C GLU A 578 -33.23 31.56 -27.21
N GLN A 579 -33.89 31.77 -26.07
CA GLN A 579 -34.87 32.85 -25.90
C GLN A 579 -34.27 34.24 -26.13
N ILE A 580 -33.11 34.53 -25.54
CA ILE A 580 -32.40 35.81 -25.72
C ILE A 580 -32.07 36.01 -27.21
N SER A 581 -31.49 35.01 -27.87
CA SER A 581 -31.15 35.11 -29.30
C SER A 581 -32.38 35.37 -30.18
N SER A 582 -33.52 34.74 -29.88
CA SER A 582 -34.78 34.98 -30.60
C SER A 582 -35.35 36.39 -30.36
N LEU A 583 -35.16 36.95 -29.16
CA LEU A 583 -35.58 38.31 -28.83
C LEU A 583 -34.68 39.35 -29.50
N GLU A 584 -33.38 39.10 -29.58
CA GLU A 584 -32.41 39.94 -30.30
C GLU A 584 -32.73 39.99 -31.81
N GLU A 585 -33.02 38.83 -32.42
CA GLU A 585 -33.39 38.75 -33.84
C GLU A 585 -34.70 39.50 -34.13
N GLN A 586 -35.71 39.35 -33.26
CA GLN A 586 -36.97 40.10 -33.37
C GLN A 586 -36.76 41.62 -33.20
N LEU A 587 -35.91 42.03 -32.25
CA LEU A 587 -35.58 43.44 -32.04
C LEU A 587 -34.88 44.04 -33.26
N GLU A 588 -33.94 43.32 -33.87
CA GLU A 588 -33.21 43.80 -35.04
C GLU A 588 -34.12 43.90 -36.27
N ALA A 589 -34.99 42.90 -36.48
CA ALA A 589 -36.00 42.95 -37.53
C ALA A 589 -36.92 44.17 -37.39
N LEU A 590 -37.46 44.42 -36.20
CA LEU A 590 -38.34 45.57 -35.93
C LEU A 590 -37.60 46.92 -36.04
N ARG A 591 -36.33 46.99 -35.62
CA ARG A 591 -35.49 48.19 -35.80
C ARG A 591 -35.27 48.50 -37.27
N SER A 592 -34.98 47.48 -38.08
CA SER A 592 -34.80 47.64 -39.53
C SER A 592 -36.09 48.09 -40.22
N GLU A 593 -37.25 47.57 -39.81
CA GLU A 593 -38.56 47.96 -40.32
C GLU A 593 -38.90 49.41 -39.94
N ASN A 594 -38.67 49.79 -38.67
CA ASN A 594 -38.86 51.17 -38.19
C ASN A 594 -37.95 52.17 -38.93
N ALA A 595 -36.70 51.80 -39.23
CA ALA A 595 -35.79 52.63 -40.02
C ALA A 595 -36.32 52.84 -41.45
N ARG A 596 -36.79 51.78 -42.12
CA ARG A 596 -37.38 51.87 -43.47
C ARG A 596 -38.62 52.76 -43.50
N LEU A 597 -39.54 52.61 -42.55
CA LEU A 597 -40.74 53.44 -42.49
C LEU A 597 -40.43 54.91 -42.17
N LYS A 598 -39.38 55.18 -41.39
CA LYS A 598 -38.88 56.56 -41.18
C LYS A 598 -38.32 57.17 -42.46
N GLU A 599 -37.50 56.42 -43.19
CA GLU A 599 -36.97 56.87 -44.48
C GLU A 599 -38.08 57.14 -45.50
N GLU A 600 -39.09 56.27 -45.58
CA GLU A 600 -40.25 56.43 -46.46
C GLU A 600 -41.09 57.65 -46.07
N ARG A 601 -41.34 57.85 -44.77
CA ARG A 601 -41.99 59.05 -44.24
C ARG A 601 -41.22 60.31 -44.60
N ASP A 602 -39.91 60.33 -44.38
CA ASP A 602 -39.06 61.50 -44.63
C ASP A 602 -38.96 61.82 -46.12
N ARG A 603 -38.97 60.79 -46.97
CA ARG A 603 -39.07 60.94 -48.43
C ARG A 603 -40.42 61.55 -48.82
N MET A 604 -41.54 61.02 -48.33
CA MET A 604 -42.87 61.58 -48.62
C MET A 604 -43.04 63.01 -48.10
N ALA A 605 -42.48 63.33 -46.93
CA ALA A 605 -42.50 64.68 -46.37
C ALA A 605 -41.73 65.69 -47.24
N ARG A 606 -40.65 65.26 -47.90
CA ARG A 606 -39.91 66.07 -48.88
C ARG A 606 -40.71 66.26 -50.17
N GLU A 607 -41.33 65.20 -50.68
CA GLU A 607 -42.19 65.24 -51.89
C GLU A 607 -43.45 66.10 -51.69
N THR A 608 -43.97 66.21 -50.46
CA THR A 608 -45.17 67.02 -50.13
C THR A 608 -44.96 68.52 -50.34
N ARG A 609 -43.71 69.03 -50.29
CA ARG A 609 -43.41 70.47 -50.38
C ARG A 609 -43.61 71.06 -51.79
N THR A 610 -43.85 70.24 -52.81
CA THR A 610 -43.87 70.65 -54.22
C THR A 610 -45.20 70.39 -54.94
N LEU A 611 -46.26 69.97 -54.23
CA LEU A 611 -47.50 69.45 -54.83
C LEU A 611 -48.74 70.36 -54.64
N PRO A 612 -49.78 70.23 -55.50
CA PRO A 612 -51.06 70.94 -55.37
C PRO A 612 -51.86 70.56 -54.11
N PRO A 613 -52.74 71.43 -53.59
CA PRO A 613 -53.38 71.28 -52.27
C PRO A 613 -54.27 70.04 -52.10
N GLU A 614 -54.83 69.48 -53.18
CA GLU A 614 -55.62 68.24 -53.13
C GLU A 614 -54.76 66.97 -52.98
N GLU A 615 -53.55 66.96 -53.55
CA GLU A 615 -52.59 65.87 -53.45
C GLU A 615 -51.81 65.96 -52.12
N GLU A 616 -51.53 67.18 -51.67
CA GLU A 616 -50.93 67.47 -50.36
C GLU A 616 -51.75 66.87 -49.20
N ALA A 617 -53.08 66.99 -49.25
CA ALA A 617 -53.98 66.44 -48.23
C ALA A 617 -54.01 64.91 -48.20
N ARG A 618 -53.72 64.23 -49.34
CA ARG A 618 -53.61 62.76 -49.39
C ARG A 618 -52.29 62.29 -48.79
N ILE A 619 -51.17 62.91 -49.18
CA ILE A 619 -49.85 62.54 -48.68
C ILE A 619 -49.71 62.84 -47.18
N ARG A 620 -50.31 63.94 -46.68
CA ARG A 620 -50.36 64.23 -45.24
C ARG A 620 -51.05 63.12 -44.42
N ARG A 621 -52.14 62.54 -44.93
CA ARG A 621 -52.82 61.40 -44.25
C ARG A 621 -51.95 60.14 -44.25
N GLU A 622 -51.20 59.91 -45.33
CA GLU A 622 -50.28 58.76 -45.40
C GLU A 622 -49.07 58.95 -44.48
N ILE A 623 -48.54 60.17 -44.36
CA ILE A 623 -47.51 60.53 -43.37
C ILE A 623 -48.03 60.34 -41.94
N GLU A 624 -49.26 60.76 -41.63
CA GLU A 624 -49.88 60.51 -40.32
C GLU A 624 -50.02 59.01 -40.03
N ARG A 625 -50.43 58.22 -41.02
CA ARG A 625 -50.51 56.76 -40.89
C ARG A 625 -49.13 56.13 -40.62
N LEU A 626 -48.12 56.49 -41.41
CA LEU A 626 -46.75 56.01 -41.18
C LEU A 626 -46.16 56.47 -39.85
N THR A 627 -46.59 57.63 -39.34
CA THR A 627 -46.18 58.12 -38.03
C THR A 627 -46.80 57.25 -36.93
N GLN A 628 -48.10 56.91 -37.05
CA GLN A 628 -48.76 55.98 -36.12
C GLN A 628 -48.14 54.58 -36.15
N GLU A 629 -47.78 54.07 -37.34
CA GLU A 629 -47.10 52.77 -37.50
C GLU A 629 -45.68 52.80 -36.90
N ASN A 630 -44.92 53.90 -37.07
CA ASN A 630 -43.61 54.08 -36.43
C ASN A 630 -43.70 54.18 -34.89
N ASP A 631 -44.69 54.88 -34.36
CA ASP A 631 -44.90 54.99 -32.91
C ASP A 631 -45.27 53.62 -32.31
N ALA A 632 -46.11 52.85 -33.00
CA ALA A 632 -46.47 51.49 -32.60
C ALA A 632 -45.24 50.55 -32.59
N LEU A 633 -44.40 50.61 -33.63
CA LEU A 633 -43.14 49.85 -33.68
C LEU A 633 -42.15 50.28 -32.59
N THR A 634 -42.08 51.59 -32.29
CA THR A 634 -41.21 52.10 -31.21
C THR A 634 -41.63 51.57 -29.84
N MET A 635 -42.94 51.55 -29.57
CA MET A 635 -43.50 50.94 -28.35
C MET A 635 -43.22 49.44 -28.30
N ARG A 636 -43.29 48.73 -29.43
CA ARG A 636 -42.99 47.29 -29.50
C ARG A 636 -41.51 46.98 -29.26
N ILE A 637 -40.60 47.80 -29.81
CA ILE A 637 -39.15 47.71 -29.57
C ILE A 637 -38.84 47.95 -28.09
N GLN A 638 -39.48 48.94 -27.45
CA GLN A 638 -39.31 49.20 -26.02
C GLN A 638 -39.75 48.02 -25.15
N GLU A 639 -40.90 47.41 -25.45
CA GLU A 639 -41.40 46.25 -24.70
C GLU A 639 -40.49 45.03 -24.87
N LEU A 640 -40.03 44.73 -26.09
CA LEU A 640 -39.09 43.62 -26.32
C LEU A 640 -37.71 43.87 -25.71
N THR A 641 -37.24 45.12 -25.69
CA THR A 641 -35.99 45.49 -25.01
C THR A 641 -36.12 45.25 -23.51
N ARG A 642 -37.27 45.56 -22.90
CA ARG A 642 -37.53 45.28 -21.48
C ARG A 642 -37.59 43.79 -21.18
N GLN A 643 -38.15 42.99 -22.08
CA GLN A 643 -38.19 41.53 -21.96
C GLN A 643 -36.80 40.92 -22.09
N LEU A 644 -35.97 41.44 -23.00
CA LEU A 644 -34.57 41.06 -23.16
C LEU A 644 -33.75 41.36 -21.90
N THR A 645 -33.86 42.57 -21.35
CA THR A 645 -33.14 42.94 -20.13
C THR A 645 -33.56 42.09 -18.93
N ALA A 646 -34.87 41.79 -18.80
CA ALA A 646 -35.36 40.91 -17.74
C ALA A 646 -34.82 39.48 -17.88
N ALA A 647 -34.78 38.93 -19.11
CA ALA A 647 -34.21 37.60 -19.36
C ALA A 647 -32.69 37.55 -19.13
N GLN A 648 -31.96 38.63 -19.41
CA GLN A 648 -30.53 38.76 -19.12
C GLN A 648 -30.26 38.86 -17.61
N GLU A 649 -31.02 39.68 -16.89
CA GLU A 649 -30.92 39.80 -15.43
C GLU A 649 -31.27 38.48 -14.73
N GLU A 650 -32.26 37.73 -15.22
CA GLU A 650 -32.65 36.42 -14.66
C GLU A 650 -31.60 35.32 -14.93
N LEU A 651 -30.84 35.45 -16.02
CA LEU A 651 -29.68 34.59 -16.32
C LEU A 651 -28.46 34.95 -15.44
N GLU A 652 -28.19 36.24 -15.22
CA GLU A 652 -27.06 36.73 -14.40
C GLU A 652 -27.27 36.57 -12.89
N ALA A 653 -28.50 36.72 -12.40
CA ALA A 653 -28.85 36.55 -10.98
C ALA A 653 -28.84 35.07 -10.55
N ARG A 654 -28.66 34.14 -11.48
CA ARG A 654 -28.70 32.71 -11.20
C ARG A 654 -27.34 32.25 -10.65
N PRO A 655 -27.28 31.65 -9.46
CA PRO A 655 -26.02 31.19 -8.89
C PRO A 655 -25.40 30.12 -9.81
N PRO A 656 -24.07 30.14 -10.03
CA PRO A 656 -23.40 29.06 -10.74
C PRO A 656 -23.66 27.74 -10.02
N ALA A 657 -23.95 26.68 -10.79
CA ALA A 657 -24.20 25.35 -10.25
C ALA A 657 -22.91 24.82 -9.61
N THR A 658 -22.81 24.92 -8.28
CA THR A 658 -21.60 24.65 -7.48
C THR A 658 -20.38 25.47 -7.94
N THR A 659 -19.66 26.11 -7.03
CA THR A 659 -18.43 26.82 -7.41
C THR A 659 -17.47 25.85 -8.09
N ASP A 660 -16.82 26.28 -9.18
CA ASP A 660 -15.80 25.46 -9.87
C ASP A 660 -14.75 24.91 -8.89
N GLU A 661 -14.48 25.62 -7.79
CA GLU A 661 -13.65 25.14 -6.66
C GLU A 661 -14.22 23.92 -5.93
N GLU A 662 -15.53 23.88 -5.64
CA GLU A 662 -16.16 22.74 -4.99
C GLU A 662 -16.17 21.54 -5.94
N LEU A 663 -16.44 21.78 -7.23
CA LEU A 663 -16.47 20.75 -8.25
C LEU A 663 -15.08 20.18 -8.55
N GLU A 664 -14.05 21.02 -8.60
CA GLU A 664 -12.64 20.60 -8.70
C GLU A 664 -12.17 19.88 -7.43
N SER A 665 -12.57 20.35 -6.25
CA SER A 665 -12.23 19.67 -4.99
C SER A 665 -12.90 18.29 -4.89
N LEU A 666 -14.14 18.16 -5.37
CA LEU A 666 -14.88 16.91 -5.44
C LEU A 666 -14.27 15.97 -6.48
N LYS A 667 -13.91 16.46 -7.67
CA LYS A 667 -13.19 15.67 -8.69
C LYS A 667 -11.82 15.19 -8.20
N ALA A 668 -11.03 16.05 -7.58
CA ALA A 668 -9.75 15.67 -6.99
C ALA A 668 -9.92 14.64 -5.84
N ARG A 669 -10.99 14.78 -5.05
CA ARG A 669 -11.32 13.80 -4.01
C ARG A 669 -11.78 12.46 -4.60
N ILE A 670 -12.55 12.49 -5.69
CA ILE A 670 -12.97 11.28 -6.43
C ILE A 670 -11.74 10.60 -7.04
N GLU A 671 -10.86 11.34 -7.70
CA GLU A 671 -9.66 10.79 -8.34
C GLU A 671 -8.70 10.15 -7.31
N THR A 672 -8.55 10.77 -6.14
CA THR A 672 -7.75 10.20 -5.05
C THR A 672 -8.37 8.92 -4.47
N LEU A 673 -9.70 8.85 -4.38
CA LEU A 673 -10.43 7.68 -3.92
C LEU A 673 -10.43 6.54 -4.96
N GLU A 674 -10.56 6.83 -6.25
CA GLU A 674 -10.44 5.86 -7.34
C GLU A 674 -9.03 5.25 -7.42
N LYS A 675 -8.00 6.09 -7.24
CA LYS A 675 -6.61 5.60 -7.13
C LYS A 675 -6.42 4.69 -5.92
N ALA A 676 -7.10 4.95 -4.81
CA ALA A 676 -7.06 4.08 -3.63
C ALA A 676 -7.82 2.76 -3.86
N GLU A 677 -8.99 2.79 -4.51
CA GLU A 677 -9.77 1.60 -4.88
C GLU A 677 -8.99 0.71 -5.85
N ALA A 678 -8.38 1.28 -6.89
CA ALA A 678 -7.58 0.53 -7.85
C ALA A 678 -6.39 -0.20 -7.18
N ARG A 679 -5.75 0.44 -6.20
CA ARG A 679 -4.66 -0.15 -5.41
C ARG A 679 -5.14 -1.28 -4.50
N LEU A 680 -6.29 -1.11 -3.85
CA LEU A 680 -6.89 -2.17 -3.00
C LEU A 680 -7.34 -3.36 -3.84
N SER A 681 -7.95 -3.12 -4.99
CA SER A 681 -8.39 -4.17 -5.91
C SER A 681 -7.21 -4.96 -6.48
N SER A 682 -6.12 -4.29 -6.89
CA SER A 682 -4.93 -4.98 -7.40
C SER A 682 -4.24 -5.80 -6.31
N LEU A 683 -4.17 -5.29 -5.08
CA LEU A 683 -3.65 -6.01 -3.92
C LEU A 683 -4.49 -7.27 -3.61
N SER A 684 -5.81 -7.14 -3.59
CA SER A 684 -6.73 -8.27 -3.38
C SER A 684 -6.59 -9.33 -4.47
N GLN A 685 -6.49 -8.92 -5.73
CA GLN A 685 -6.31 -9.83 -6.85
C GLN A 685 -4.94 -10.54 -6.82
N GLY A 686 -3.89 -9.82 -6.43
CA GLY A 686 -2.56 -10.39 -6.20
C GLY A 686 -2.57 -11.45 -5.10
N TYR A 687 -3.26 -11.18 -3.99
CA TYR A 687 -3.43 -12.13 -2.90
C TYR A 687 -4.24 -13.37 -3.31
N GLU A 688 -5.38 -13.20 -3.99
CA GLU A 688 -6.17 -14.32 -4.49
C GLU A 688 -5.38 -15.21 -5.45
N THR A 689 -4.55 -14.60 -6.29
CA THR A 689 -3.71 -15.34 -7.23
C THR A 689 -2.68 -16.17 -6.50
N TYR A 690 -2.01 -15.58 -5.50
CA TYR A 690 -1.09 -16.31 -4.61
C TYR A 690 -1.81 -17.45 -3.89
N ALA A 691 -2.93 -17.18 -3.20
CA ALA A 691 -3.65 -18.17 -2.41
C ALA A 691 -4.11 -19.37 -3.25
N ARG A 692 -4.65 -19.13 -4.45
CA ARG A 692 -5.00 -20.23 -5.38
C ARG A 692 -3.78 -21.04 -5.82
N THR A 693 -2.65 -20.39 -6.02
CA THR A 693 -1.40 -21.07 -6.44
C THR A 693 -0.84 -21.91 -5.30
N GLU A 694 -0.89 -21.39 -4.07
CA GLU A 694 -0.54 -22.11 -2.85
C GLU A 694 -1.46 -23.32 -2.64
N ASP A 695 -2.78 -23.16 -2.70
CA ASP A 695 -3.73 -24.26 -2.57
C ASP A 695 -3.48 -25.38 -3.61
N GLN A 696 -3.16 -25.01 -4.86
CA GLN A 696 -2.81 -25.96 -5.92
C GLN A 696 -1.50 -26.70 -5.65
N LEU A 697 -0.48 -26.00 -5.16
CA LEU A 697 0.82 -26.60 -4.82
C LEU A 697 0.70 -27.54 -3.63
N LEU A 698 -0.04 -27.14 -2.59
CA LEU A 698 -0.28 -27.96 -1.42
C LEU A 698 -1.15 -29.18 -1.75
N SER A 699 -2.16 -29.03 -2.61
CA SER A 699 -3.00 -30.15 -3.07
C SER A 699 -2.23 -31.17 -3.92
N ARG A 700 -1.20 -30.75 -4.67
CA ARG A 700 -0.40 -31.65 -5.53
C ARG A 700 0.81 -32.26 -4.84
N TYR A 701 1.49 -31.49 -3.99
CA TYR A 701 2.81 -31.85 -3.46
C TYR A 701 2.86 -31.92 -1.93
N GLY A 702 1.75 -31.63 -1.23
CA GLY A 702 1.67 -31.68 0.23
C GLY A 702 2.68 -30.74 0.89
N GLU A 703 3.35 -31.20 1.95
CA GLU A 703 4.35 -30.43 2.69
C GLU A 703 5.54 -29.97 1.82
N ARG A 704 5.93 -30.76 0.81
CA ARG A 704 6.99 -30.35 -0.14
C ARG A 704 6.57 -29.15 -1.00
N GLY A 705 5.26 -28.95 -1.20
CA GLY A 705 4.69 -27.79 -1.89
C GLY A 705 4.80 -26.49 -1.09
N ARG A 706 4.98 -26.53 0.24
CA ARG A 706 5.13 -25.31 1.07
C ARG A 706 6.40 -24.52 0.75
N VAL A 707 7.48 -25.22 0.44
CA VAL A 707 8.77 -24.58 0.09
C VAL A 707 8.65 -23.82 -1.22
N GLU A 708 7.95 -24.40 -2.21
CA GLU A 708 7.69 -23.76 -3.50
C GLU A 708 6.65 -22.63 -3.35
N ALA A 709 5.60 -22.84 -2.58
CA ALA A 709 4.59 -21.82 -2.25
C ALA A 709 5.22 -20.59 -1.54
N LYS A 710 6.23 -20.79 -0.68
CA LYS A 710 7.00 -19.71 -0.04
C LYS A 710 7.64 -18.77 -1.06
N SER A 711 8.12 -19.29 -2.20
CA SER A 711 8.69 -18.44 -3.26
C SER A 711 7.63 -17.55 -3.93
N TYR A 712 6.40 -18.06 -4.09
CA TYR A 712 5.28 -17.29 -4.61
C TYR A 712 4.78 -16.25 -3.60
N LEU A 713 4.79 -16.58 -2.30
CA LEU A 713 4.53 -15.64 -1.22
C LEU A 713 5.55 -14.50 -1.22
N ASP A 714 6.84 -14.81 -1.31
CA ASP A 714 7.92 -13.83 -1.41
C ASP A 714 7.75 -12.90 -2.63
N THR A 715 7.30 -13.46 -3.76
CA THR A 715 7.05 -12.70 -4.99
C THR A 715 5.85 -11.76 -4.83
N PHE A 716 4.77 -12.23 -4.20
CA PHE A 716 3.62 -11.40 -3.88
C PHE A 716 3.98 -10.27 -2.91
N LEU A 717 4.68 -10.59 -1.82
CA LEU A 717 5.10 -9.63 -0.80
C LEU A 717 6.12 -8.62 -1.33
N GLY A 718 6.91 -8.99 -2.35
CA GLY A 718 7.85 -8.09 -3.04
C GLY A 718 7.26 -7.34 -4.23
N SER A 719 5.95 -7.49 -4.50
CA SER A 719 5.27 -6.78 -5.57
C SER A 719 5.23 -5.27 -5.29
N SER A 720 5.24 -4.45 -6.35
CA SER A 720 5.16 -3.00 -6.25
C SER A 720 3.92 -2.52 -5.49
N GLU A 721 2.85 -3.30 -5.55
CA GLU A 721 1.55 -3.05 -4.94
C GLU A 721 1.60 -3.24 -3.42
N VAL A 722 2.27 -4.31 -2.95
CA VAL A 722 2.47 -4.58 -1.53
C VAL A 722 3.48 -3.59 -0.94
N GLU A 723 4.59 -3.31 -1.62
CA GLU A 723 5.62 -2.39 -1.12
C GLU A 723 5.10 -0.95 -1.03
N ALA A 724 4.21 -0.53 -1.95
CA ALA A 724 3.56 0.77 -1.88
C ALA A 724 2.55 0.90 -0.72
N THR A 725 1.96 -0.21 -0.26
CA THR A 725 0.94 -0.23 0.80
C THR A 725 1.55 -0.52 2.18
N PHE A 726 2.53 -1.42 2.24
CA PHE A 726 3.21 -1.90 3.44
C PHE A 726 4.74 -1.89 3.23
N PRO A 727 5.36 -0.71 3.24
CA PRO A 727 6.79 -0.56 2.92
C PRO A 727 7.67 -1.36 3.88
N GLY A 728 8.58 -2.17 3.33
CA GLY A 728 9.54 -2.98 4.08
C GLY A 728 8.96 -4.21 4.78
N LEU A 729 7.71 -4.60 4.50
CA LEU A 729 7.09 -5.79 5.11
C LEU A 729 7.87 -7.07 4.78
N LEU A 730 8.23 -7.27 3.51
CA LEU A 730 9.03 -8.42 3.07
C LEU A 730 10.38 -8.49 3.78
N ALA A 731 11.04 -7.33 3.97
CA ALA A 731 12.34 -7.26 4.62
C ALA A 731 12.25 -7.73 6.08
N ARG A 732 11.21 -7.29 6.81
CA ARG A 732 10.95 -7.73 8.20
C ARG A 732 10.63 -9.21 8.28
N ILE A 733 9.79 -9.74 7.38
CA ILE A 733 9.48 -11.17 7.32
C ILE A 733 10.76 -11.99 7.08
N LYS A 734 11.62 -11.54 6.16
CA LYS A 734 12.90 -12.21 5.89
C LYS A 734 13.88 -12.16 7.06
N GLU A 735 13.87 -11.11 7.86
CA GLU A 735 14.64 -11.05 9.10
C GLU A 735 14.14 -12.07 10.13
N TYR A 736 12.82 -12.18 10.31
CA TYR A 736 12.24 -13.20 11.18
C TYR A 736 12.52 -14.62 10.69
N ASP A 737 12.35 -14.89 9.40
CA ASP A 737 12.63 -16.20 8.81
C ASP A 737 14.10 -16.60 9.02
N ARG A 738 15.05 -15.68 8.80
CA ARG A 738 16.47 -15.95 9.06
C ARG A 738 16.75 -16.23 10.53
N ALA A 739 16.08 -15.50 11.44
CA ALA A 739 16.21 -15.75 12.86
C ALA A 739 15.64 -17.12 13.26
N PHE A 740 14.49 -17.52 12.69
CA PHE A 740 13.88 -18.83 12.90
C PHE A 740 14.71 -19.97 12.29
N GLU A 741 15.21 -19.82 11.07
CA GLU A 741 16.09 -20.81 10.44
C GLU A 741 17.41 -20.96 11.21
N LYS A 742 17.98 -19.86 11.71
CA LYS A 742 19.18 -19.90 12.54
C LYS A 742 18.91 -20.62 13.86
N ALA A 743 17.82 -20.27 14.56
CA ALA A 743 17.43 -20.91 15.81
C ALA A 743 17.10 -22.40 15.63
N GLY A 744 16.40 -22.77 14.55
CA GLY A 744 16.08 -24.15 14.22
C GLY A 744 17.32 -24.97 13.87
N ARG A 745 18.28 -24.40 13.12
CA ARG A 745 19.57 -25.06 12.83
C ARG A 745 20.43 -25.21 14.07
N GLU A 746 20.44 -24.22 14.97
CA GLU A 746 21.14 -24.30 16.26
C GLU A 746 20.51 -25.35 17.17
N ALA A 747 19.18 -25.46 17.22
CA ALA A 747 18.47 -26.50 17.95
C ALA A 747 18.74 -27.91 17.38
N ALA A 748 18.66 -28.08 16.06
CA ALA A 748 18.99 -29.35 15.41
C ALA A 748 20.47 -29.74 15.60
N LEU A 749 21.38 -28.77 15.60
CA LEU A 749 22.80 -29.00 15.91
C LEU A 749 23.00 -29.46 17.36
N LEU A 750 22.27 -28.89 18.32
CA LEU A 750 22.32 -29.32 19.72
C LEU A 750 21.76 -30.73 19.89
N GLU A 751 20.64 -31.06 19.25
CA GLU A 751 20.08 -32.42 19.26
C GLU A 751 21.05 -33.44 18.63
N VAL A 752 21.75 -33.07 17.55
CA VAL A 752 22.78 -33.91 16.93
C VAL A 752 24.01 -34.06 17.84
N ILE A 753 24.41 -33.01 18.56
CA ILE A 753 25.50 -33.06 19.54
C ILE A 753 25.12 -34.00 20.69
N ASP A 754 23.91 -33.87 21.23
CA ASP A 754 23.38 -34.72 22.29
C ASP A 754 23.30 -36.19 21.85
N LEU A 755 22.86 -36.44 20.61
CA LEU A 755 22.84 -37.76 20.00
C LEU A 755 24.26 -38.37 19.88
N VAL A 756 25.23 -37.60 19.39
CA VAL A 756 26.63 -38.03 19.24
C VAL A 756 27.29 -38.23 20.60
N GLU A 757 26.98 -37.40 21.59
CA GLU A 757 27.48 -37.52 22.96
C GLU A 757 26.92 -38.79 23.62
N ALA A 758 25.62 -39.06 23.50
CA ALA A 758 25.00 -40.29 23.98
C ALA A 758 25.61 -41.55 23.35
N LEU A 759 25.90 -41.51 22.04
CA LEU A 759 26.59 -42.61 21.33
C LEU A 759 28.02 -42.84 21.81
N SER A 760 28.70 -41.78 22.25
CA SER A 760 30.09 -41.85 22.72
C SER A 760 30.22 -42.54 24.09
N VAL A 761 29.19 -42.45 24.94
CA VAL A 761 29.14 -43.07 26.27
C VAL A 761 28.80 -44.56 26.20
N LEU A 762 28.11 -45.01 25.15
CA LEU A 762 27.71 -46.41 24.99
C LEU A 762 28.90 -47.31 24.61
N PRO A 763 29.14 -48.41 25.37
CA PRO A 763 30.40 -49.17 25.29
C PRO A 763 30.48 -50.17 24.13
N SER A 764 29.34 -50.61 23.55
CA SER A 764 29.31 -51.63 22.49
C SER A 764 28.58 -51.16 21.23
N ARG A 765 29.00 -51.70 20.08
CA ARG A 765 28.42 -51.40 18.76
C ARG A 765 26.92 -51.73 18.71
N GLU A 766 26.51 -52.87 19.24
CA GLU A 766 25.09 -53.28 19.32
C GLU A 766 24.24 -52.39 20.22
N ALA A 767 24.82 -51.72 21.22
CA ALA A 767 24.10 -50.77 22.07
C ALA A 767 23.91 -49.43 21.36
N ARG A 768 24.88 -49.00 20.55
CA ARG A 768 24.80 -47.76 19.74
C ARG A 768 23.76 -47.88 18.63
N VAL A 769 23.73 -49.01 17.91
CA VAL A 769 22.73 -49.26 16.86
C VAL A 769 21.32 -49.29 17.45
N ARG A 770 21.11 -50.00 18.57
CA ARG A 770 19.80 -50.02 19.25
C ARG A 770 19.35 -48.64 19.74
N PHE A 771 20.26 -47.83 20.25
CA PHE A 771 19.96 -46.46 20.67
C PHE A 771 19.56 -45.57 19.47
N LEU A 772 20.24 -45.69 18.34
CA LEU A 772 19.86 -44.98 17.11
C LEU A 772 18.49 -45.44 16.57
N GLU A 773 18.20 -46.74 16.62
CA GLU A 773 16.88 -47.28 16.22
C GLU A 773 15.75 -46.80 17.14
N GLU A 774 16.02 -46.60 18.43
CA GLU A 774 15.07 -46.07 19.40
C GLU A 774 14.84 -44.56 19.18
N GLN A 775 15.91 -43.80 18.97
CA GLN A 775 15.82 -42.37 18.64
C GLN A 775 15.17 -42.12 17.27
N ALA A 776 15.39 -42.99 16.28
CA ALA A 776 14.71 -42.92 14.97
C ALA A 776 13.19 -43.05 15.08
N ARG A 777 12.68 -43.78 16.09
CA ARG A 777 11.23 -43.96 16.31
C ARG A 777 10.58 -42.79 17.06
N GLU A 778 11.37 -42.03 17.81
CA GLU A 778 10.92 -40.85 18.57
C GLU A 778 11.01 -39.56 17.75
N THR A 779 11.78 -39.58 16.66
CA THR A 779 12.01 -38.44 15.77
C THR A 779 10.87 -38.29 14.75
N GLU A 780 10.46 -37.05 14.44
CA GLU A 780 9.43 -36.80 13.41
C GLU A 780 9.90 -37.20 12.01
N GLU A 781 9.04 -37.93 11.27
CA GLU A 781 9.27 -38.36 9.88
C GLU A 781 9.56 -37.16 8.95
N GLY A 782 10.71 -37.18 8.28
CA GLY A 782 11.19 -36.15 7.36
C GLY A 782 12.03 -35.04 8.00
N SER A 783 12.43 -35.19 9.26
CA SER A 783 13.30 -34.22 9.94
C SER A 783 14.79 -34.43 9.60
N LEU A 784 15.59 -33.36 9.74
CA LEU A 784 17.04 -33.42 9.53
C LEU A 784 17.73 -34.37 10.52
N LEU A 785 17.14 -34.58 11.71
CA LEU A 785 17.64 -35.49 12.72
C LEU A 785 17.47 -36.95 12.29
N GLU A 786 16.37 -37.29 11.62
CA GLU A 786 16.15 -38.63 11.06
C GLU A 786 17.18 -38.97 9.99
N GLU A 787 17.44 -38.06 9.05
CA GLU A 787 18.47 -38.25 8.01
C GLU A 787 19.88 -38.45 8.63
N ILE A 788 20.16 -37.75 9.73
CA ILE A 788 21.42 -37.88 10.46
C ILE A 788 21.48 -39.20 11.24
N ILE A 789 20.39 -39.63 11.86
CA ILE A 789 20.29 -40.92 12.53
C ILE A 789 20.46 -42.06 11.53
N GLU A 790 19.83 -41.99 10.35
CA GLU A 790 20.01 -42.97 9.27
C GLU A 790 21.47 -43.01 8.79
N ALA A 791 22.10 -41.86 8.56
CA ALA A 791 23.49 -41.78 8.14
C ALA A 791 24.46 -42.33 9.20
N LEU A 792 24.22 -42.04 10.48
CA LEU A 792 25.01 -42.57 11.60
C LEU A 792 24.82 -44.08 11.78
N THR A 793 23.61 -44.57 11.55
CA THR A 793 23.31 -46.01 11.58
C THR A 793 24.05 -46.74 10.47
N LEU A 794 24.08 -46.17 9.26
CA LEU A 794 24.79 -46.71 8.09
C LEU A 794 26.33 -46.71 8.26
N ILE A 795 26.87 -45.76 9.03
CA ILE A 795 28.31 -45.71 9.38
C ILE A 795 28.67 -46.77 10.45
N LEU A 796 27.69 -47.19 11.25
CA LEU A 796 27.85 -48.19 12.30
C LEU A 796 27.49 -49.61 11.86
N GLU A 797 27.00 -49.83 10.64
CA GLU A 797 26.90 -51.11 9.90
C GLU A 797 28.20 -51.45 9.14
#